data_AF-A0A158QNU1-F1
#
_entry.id   AF-A0A158QNU1-F1
#
_cell.length_a   1.000
_cell.length_b   1.000
_cell.length_c   1.000
_cell.angle_alpha   90.00
_cell.angle_beta   90.00
_cell.angle_gamma   90.00
#
_symmetry.space_group_name_H-M   'P 1'
#
loop_
_entity.id
_entity.type
_entity.pdbx_description
1 polymer ?
#
loop_
_entity_poly.entity_id
_entity_poly.type
_entity_poly.pdbx_seq_one_letter_code
_entity_poly.pdbx_strand_id
1 'polypeptide(L)'
;MSWFRNLQGQLSELANEVLSEATDEVADPETELQVANKKRNEAERQLVIEQSKVSKLEEKVLEQEHMLSAHQSELEMLTERHRTMILSRDEEIKKLKNELERLQLGEWQSTDVDTGTMEQNILDLQREVSHWKSLVEMGHDKDSAGELEQRLEEERRRKEEEITSLMELHSRNLNEMREMYEERISALEGVASSSTSNTDVLDAVLLEKEELLDTKRKLEELVRQRPSTASASAGCDDRMEVLDLVERSELTELEEKLREAQAEVVQIQHEELTQAYNDLNEEFEKYKELTATTAQDNNNQDLTRRIDLLKASLIEYEERYEMCKRENQETVAQLERLSGEFERLKSGFADVREQNKDADVSGEVDRLRAALEQAKTDRDRLRSDVDRFRSTVEGIDTELDMLRSSNRNLCEENEKMAAVIDRYTKSLNDNIQRSENSANESDAQGSSSLSQVQTAAVDNLNRELREEVTMLQERNRLLEEHREELQTSLKALQGKVDGGRQDQTSQTNEIADEVSALTAQLREALAANAEKTEECEKLRQQADDLEKEVTLRQSCVDEMIAQTNALQVQLQLAAKVNLQLKQQILEKDRSLNSMSEELNRKQPESTRHDPHFEQQSYPPQEVDQEKEELSGKIEQLNAECARLKEALTKAENQICESESALNTITTENNQLRQVATQKHAESVDYFARLEAAVAQIAVLEQKLADSQRQAEESLANERESREKLSRELQRLKDHLLLVEETSTVEAVEAEKRETELREQIRRLESTVVAADSDAAKTTLSMQSELSSLQERVVVAEESAVDWRSRYEDEKRQHFETNDALASLQEVVRELSADHEREAASASHRNMQLQENIRELTATVENLRAEMERLSLDKQTVEDLLESAKSSLNARQKIVEDLEVQLEELRASSRQSAESYRIDDVTLRQLFLSYFTAAPDKRADIALLLASILQYPPEDVHKIRQAISGRSPQRQGNQTGSVSLAEQFIRFLENESESASTAPHLPVVPQGPTPGPSIAPPPIASPIVFHHRHVEEVDRTISKSNNTIFGYQST
;
A
#
# COMPACT_ATOMS: atom_id res chain seq x y z
N MET A 1 73.78 -46.43 -60.62
CA MET A 1 74.38 -45.30 -59.88
C MET A 1 73.46 -44.08 -59.81
N SER A 2 73.29 -43.28 -60.87
CA SER A 2 72.48 -42.03 -60.81
C SER A 2 71.10 -42.20 -60.15
N TRP A 3 70.29 -43.15 -60.63
CA TRP A 3 68.96 -43.44 -60.06
C TRP A 3 68.96 -43.73 -58.55
N PHE A 4 69.95 -44.47 -58.04
CA PHE A 4 70.08 -44.75 -56.61
C PHE A 4 70.41 -43.50 -55.78
N ARG A 5 71.21 -42.56 -56.33
CA ARG A 5 71.42 -41.27 -55.67
C ARG A 5 70.18 -40.38 -55.70
N ASN A 6 69.38 -40.42 -56.77
CA ASN A 6 68.12 -39.70 -56.82
C ASN A 6 67.12 -40.24 -55.79
N LEU A 7 66.97 -41.57 -55.73
CA LEU A 7 66.10 -42.22 -54.75
C LEU A 7 66.57 -41.97 -53.31
N GLN A 8 67.88 -41.99 -53.06
CA GLN A 8 68.46 -41.65 -51.75
C GLN A 8 68.29 -40.16 -51.41
N GLY A 9 68.36 -39.26 -52.39
CA GLY A 9 68.04 -37.84 -52.24
C GLY A 9 66.59 -37.65 -51.83
N GLN A 10 65.65 -38.16 -52.62
CA GLN A 10 64.22 -38.08 -52.35
C GLN A 10 63.81 -38.74 -51.02
N LEU A 11 64.44 -39.85 -50.63
CA LEU A 11 64.23 -40.45 -49.31
C LEU A 11 64.83 -39.62 -48.17
N SER A 12 65.90 -38.86 -48.41
CA SER A 12 66.49 -37.96 -47.41
C SER A 12 65.77 -36.61 -47.33
N GLU A 13 65.18 -36.14 -48.43
CA GLU A 13 64.27 -34.99 -48.47
C GLU A 13 62.99 -35.34 -47.72
N LEU A 14 62.32 -36.45 -48.06
CA LEU A 14 61.13 -36.94 -47.35
C LEU A 14 61.40 -37.22 -45.86
N ALA A 15 62.55 -37.79 -45.51
CA ALA A 15 62.90 -38.02 -44.11
C ALA A 15 63.15 -36.70 -43.35
N ASN A 16 63.74 -35.68 -43.98
CA ASN A 16 63.89 -34.37 -43.38
C ASN A 16 62.54 -33.64 -43.27
N GLU A 17 61.68 -33.74 -44.29
CA GLU A 17 60.36 -33.11 -44.36
C GLU A 17 59.44 -33.64 -43.24
N VAL A 18 59.34 -34.97 -43.11
CA VAL A 18 58.63 -35.64 -42.01
C VAL A 18 59.24 -35.34 -40.63
N LEU A 19 60.56 -35.17 -40.54
CA LEU A 19 61.20 -34.75 -39.28
C LEU A 19 60.92 -33.28 -38.92
N SER A 20 60.86 -32.37 -39.90
CA SER A 20 60.47 -30.97 -39.67
C SER A 20 58.99 -30.84 -39.32
N GLU A 21 58.11 -31.53 -40.03
CA GLU A 21 56.67 -31.56 -39.77
C GLU A 21 56.38 -32.09 -38.36
N ALA A 22 57.07 -33.17 -37.94
CA ALA A 22 56.99 -33.70 -36.58
C ALA A 22 57.62 -32.79 -35.49
N THR A 23 58.41 -31.78 -35.84
CA THR A 23 58.89 -30.75 -34.89
C THR A 23 58.07 -29.46 -34.91
N ASP A 24 57.38 -29.15 -36.01
CA ASP A 24 56.53 -27.96 -36.12
C ASP A 24 55.08 -28.23 -35.63
N GLU A 25 54.58 -29.47 -35.75
CA GLU A 25 53.28 -29.86 -35.16
C GLU A 25 53.34 -30.06 -33.64
N VAL A 26 54.51 -30.37 -33.07
CA VAL A 26 54.72 -30.41 -31.62
C VAL A 26 55.15 -29.03 -31.14
N ALA A 27 54.16 -28.16 -30.94
CA ALA A 27 54.35 -26.87 -30.28
C ALA A 27 55.13 -27.07 -28.96
N ASP A 28 56.18 -26.27 -28.74
CA ASP A 28 57.18 -26.47 -27.69
C ASP A 28 56.49 -26.83 -26.36
N PRO A 29 56.66 -28.07 -25.85
CA PRO A 29 55.88 -28.57 -24.72
C PRO A 29 56.16 -27.79 -23.44
N GLU A 30 57.29 -27.11 -23.33
CA GLU A 30 57.56 -26.19 -22.21
C GLU A 30 56.63 -24.95 -22.28
N THR A 31 56.31 -24.47 -23.49
CA THR A 31 55.36 -23.35 -23.68
C THR A 31 53.91 -23.76 -23.45
N GLU A 32 53.50 -24.95 -23.91
CA GLU A 32 52.17 -25.49 -23.60
C GLU A 32 52.01 -25.72 -22.09
N LEU A 33 53.03 -26.30 -21.44
CA LEU A 33 53.08 -26.49 -19.99
C LEU A 33 53.07 -25.14 -19.25
N GLN A 34 53.75 -24.11 -19.75
CA GLN A 34 53.70 -22.76 -19.19
C GLN A 34 52.31 -22.13 -19.30
N VAL A 35 51.62 -22.30 -20.44
CA VAL A 35 50.23 -21.82 -20.63
C VAL A 35 49.25 -22.61 -19.75
N ALA A 36 49.42 -23.93 -19.63
CA ALA A 36 48.63 -24.78 -18.75
C ALA A 36 48.80 -24.39 -17.28
N ASN A 37 50.05 -24.22 -16.82
CA ASN A 37 50.35 -23.75 -15.47
C ASN A 37 49.81 -22.34 -15.21
N LYS A 38 49.88 -21.43 -16.19
CA LYS A 38 49.27 -20.09 -16.07
C LYS A 38 47.75 -20.16 -15.92
N LYS A 39 47.07 -21.00 -16.71
CA LYS A 39 45.62 -21.26 -16.58
C LYS A 39 45.27 -21.92 -15.24
N ARG A 40 46.08 -22.87 -14.78
CA ARG A 40 45.92 -23.54 -13.47
C ARG A 40 46.01 -22.55 -12.32
N ASN A 41 47.05 -21.73 -12.29
CA ASN A 41 47.27 -20.73 -11.24
C ASN A 41 46.18 -19.65 -11.23
N GLU A 42 45.60 -19.33 -12.39
CA GLU A 42 44.48 -18.40 -12.49
C GLU A 42 43.16 -19.03 -12.00
N ALA A 43 42.90 -20.29 -12.33
CA ALA A 43 41.78 -21.04 -11.77
C ALA A 43 41.90 -21.24 -10.25
N GLU A 44 43.11 -21.47 -9.72
CA GLU A 44 43.39 -21.56 -8.29
C GLU A 44 43.11 -20.23 -7.57
N ARG A 45 43.45 -19.09 -8.18
CA ARG A 45 43.09 -17.75 -7.65
C ARG A 45 41.59 -17.52 -7.63
N GLN A 46 40.90 -17.86 -8.72
CA GLN A 46 39.45 -17.71 -8.82
C GLN A 46 38.73 -18.61 -7.80
N LEU A 47 39.20 -19.85 -7.61
CA LEU A 47 38.70 -20.75 -6.57
C LEU A 47 38.86 -20.15 -5.16
N VAL A 48 40.03 -19.58 -4.82
CA VAL A 48 40.25 -18.92 -3.53
C VAL A 48 39.34 -17.68 -3.35
N ILE A 49 39.10 -16.91 -4.41
CA ILE A 49 38.17 -15.77 -4.39
C ILE A 49 36.73 -16.26 -4.13
N GLU A 50 36.26 -17.27 -4.85
CA GLU A 50 34.91 -17.82 -4.61
C GLU A 50 34.78 -18.49 -3.24
N GLN A 51 35.79 -19.22 -2.75
CA GLN A 51 35.81 -19.72 -1.37
C GLN A 51 35.69 -18.59 -0.34
N SER A 52 36.38 -17.47 -0.55
CA SER A 52 36.28 -16.30 0.34
C SER A 52 34.93 -15.57 0.27
N LYS A 53 34.16 -15.75 -0.82
CA LYS A 53 32.78 -15.26 -0.93
C LYS A 53 31.78 -16.22 -0.29
N VAL A 54 31.93 -17.52 -0.53
CA VAL A 54 31.09 -18.57 0.07
C VAL A 54 31.18 -18.49 1.60
N SER A 55 32.39 -18.43 2.17
CA SER A 55 32.57 -18.28 3.62
C SER A 55 31.89 -17.04 4.22
N LYS A 56 31.85 -15.91 3.49
CA LYS A 56 31.13 -14.69 3.90
C LYS A 56 29.63 -14.77 3.73
N LEU A 57 29.14 -15.60 2.80
CA LEU A 57 27.71 -15.88 2.65
C LEU A 57 27.25 -16.87 3.73
N GLU A 58 28.06 -17.86 4.08
CA GLU A 58 27.83 -18.78 5.21
C GLU A 58 27.79 -18.01 6.54
N GLU A 59 28.77 -17.14 6.79
CA GLU A 59 28.80 -16.22 7.95
C GLU A 59 27.53 -15.36 8.02
N LYS A 60 27.11 -14.75 6.90
CA LYS A 60 25.89 -13.95 6.83
C LYS A 60 24.60 -14.76 6.99
N VAL A 61 24.55 -16.01 6.51
CA VAL A 61 23.40 -16.90 6.74
C VAL A 61 23.28 -17.25 8.21
N LEU A 62 24.39 -17.57 8.89
CA LEU A 62 24.40 -17.81 10.34
C LEU A 62 23.97 -16.58 11.16
N GLU A 63 24.40 -15.37 10.76
CA GLU A 63 23.92 -14.11 11.36
C GLU A 63 22.39 -13.95 11.20
N GLN A 64 21.87 -14.25 10.00
CA GLN A 64 20.43 -14.16 9.71
C GLN A 64 19.61 -15.23 10.45
N GLU A 65 20.11 -16.46 10.58
CA GLU A 65 19.49 -17.52 11.37
C GLU A 65 19.46 -17.16 12.87
N HIS A 66 20.54 -16.60 13.40
CA HIS A 66 20.59 -16.09 14.78
C HIS A 66 19.56 -14.98 15.00
N MET A 67 19.47 -14.01 14.09
CA MET A 67 18.50 -12.92 14.18
C MET A 67 17.04 -13.38 14.06
N LEU A 68 16.74 -14.38 13.23
CA LEU A 68 15.41 -14.99 13.16
C LEU A 68 15.05 -15.71 14.48
N SER A 69 16.00 -16.42 15.08
CA SER A 69 15.83 -17.05 16.40
C SER A 69 15.59 -16.03 17.51
N ALA A 70 16.33 -14.91 17.50
CA ALA A 70 16.14 -13.81 18.43
C ALA A 70 14.74 -13.18 18.30
N HIS A 71 14.32 -12.80 17.09
CA HIS A 71 12.99 -12.23 16.86
C HIS A 71 11.84 -13.20 17.16
N GLN A 72 12.03 -14.51 16.98
CA GLN A 72 11.04 -15.50 17.42
C GLN A 72 10.90 -15.50 18.95
N SER A 73 12.02 -15.47 19.69
CA SER A 73 12.01 -15.37 21.16
C SER A 73 11.35 -14.08 21.66
N GLU A 74 11.61 -12.94 21.01
CA GLU A 74 10.92 -11.67 21.29
C GLU A 74 9.39 -11.76 21.07
N LEU A 75 8.96 -12.42 19.99
CA LEU A 75 7.55 -12.60 19.66
C LEU A 75 6.85 -13.57 20.63
N GLU A 76 7.53 -14.61 21.10
CA GLU A 76 7.04 -15.50 22.15
C GLU A 76 6.91 -14.76 23.49
N MET A 77 7.91 -13.97 23.90
CA MET A 77 7.83 -13.10 25.10
C MET A 77 6.70 -12.07 25.00
N LEU A 78 6.53 -11.42 23.84
CA LEU A 78 5.46 -10.46 23.59
C LEU A 78 4.07 -11.12 23.64
N THR A 79 3.97 -12.35 23.13
CA THR A 79 2.73 -13.15 23.18
C THR A 79 2.36 -13.51 24.62
N GLU A 80 3.32 -13.97 25.43
CA GLU A 80 3.06 -14.29 26.84
C GLU A 80 2.77 -13.04 27.69
N ARG A 81 3.37 -11.90 27.36
CA ARG A 81 3.05 -10.60 27.98
C ARG A 81 1.62 -10.16 27.67
N HIS A 82 1.17 -10.30 26.42
CA HIS A 82 -0.23 -10.03 26.05
C HIS A 82 -1.19 -11.02 26.73
N ARG A 83 -0.86 -12.31 26.77
CA ARG A 83 -1.64 -13.35 27.48
C ARG A 83 -1.81 -12.99 28.97
N THR A 84 -0.72 -12.60 29.62
CA THR A 84 -0.73 -12.16 31.03
C THR A 84 -1.59 -10.92 31.25
N MET A 85 -1.53 -9.95 30.32
CA MET A 85 -2.37 -8.74 30.37
C MET A 85 -3.85 -9.06 30.22
N ILE A 86 -4.22 -9.97 29.31
CA ILE A 86 -5.60 -10.44 29.12
C ILE A 86 -6.11 -11.14 30.38
N LEU A 87 -5.35 -12.08 30.94
CA LEU A 87 -5.72 -12.78 32.18
C LEU A 87 -5.92 -11.82 33.37
N SER A 88 -5.04 -10.82 33.52
CA SER A 88 -5.17 -9.76 34.53
C SER A 88 -6.44 -8.93 34.35
N ARG A 89 -6.80 -8.61 33.08
CA ARG A 89 -8.04 -7.88 32.74
C ARG A 89 -9.29 -8.72 32.94
N ASP A 90 -9.26 -10.02 32.65
CA ASP A 90 -10.36 -10.94 32.96
C ASP A 90 -10.57 -11.09 34.47
N GLU A 91 -9.49 -11.11 35.26
CA GLU A 91 -9.59 -11.04 36.73
C GLU A 91 -10.17 -9.70 37.22
N GLU A 92 -9.77 -8.57 36.63
CA GLU A 92 -10.31 -7.24 36.95
C GLU A 92 -11.80 -7.15 36.64
N ILE A 93 -12.21 -7.61 35.44
CA ILE A 93 -13.63 -7.73 35.03
C ILE A 93 -14.40 -8.66 35.99
N LYS A 94 -13.79 -9.75 36.47
CA LYS A 94 -14.41 -10.67 37.43
C LYS A 94 -14.56 -10.03 38.82
N LYS A 95 -13.56 -9.27 39.29
CA LYS A 95 -13.62 -8.49 40.55
C LYS A 95 -14.75 -7.46 40.47
N LEU A 96 -14.80 -6.67 39.40
CA LEU A 96 -15.86 -5.67 39.16
C LEU A 96 -17.26 -6.29 39.07
N LYS A 97 -17.42 -7.45 38.41
CA LYS A 97 -18.70 -8.20 38.39
C LYS A 97 -19.12 -8.64 39.79
N ASN A 98 -18.22 -9.24 40.56
CA ASN A 98 -18.51 -9.65 41.95
C ASN A 98 -18.89 -8.45 42.84
N GLU A 99 -18.27 -7.29 42.65
CA GLU A 99 -18.60 -6.07 43.38
C GLU A 99 -19.96 -5.49 42.97
N LEU A 100 -20.30 -5.54 41.69
CA LEU A 100 -21.59 -5.09 41.15
C LEU A 100 -22.73 -6.02 41.62
N GLU A 101 -22.52 -7.34 41.61
CA GLU A 101 -23.44 -8.33 42.20
C GLU A 101 -23.62 -8.09 43.72
N ARG A 102 -22.53 -7.80 44.45
CA ARG A 102 -22.58 -7.45 45.89
C ARG A 102 -23.40 -6.17 46.14
N LEU A 103 -23.28 -5.16 45.29
CA LEU A 103 -24.06 -3.92 45.39
C LEU A 103 -25.55 -4.18 45.13
N GLN A 104 -25.88 -4.97 44.11
CA GLN A 104 -27.27 -5.38 43.82
C GLN A 104 -27.90 -6.22 44.95
N LEU A 105 -27.11 -7.04 45.64
CA LEU A 105 -27.54 -7.75 46.85
C LEU A 105 -27.69 -6.83 48.08
N GLY A 106 -26.99 -5.69 48.11
CA GLY A 106 -27.05 -4.71 49.21
C GLY A 106 -28.35 -3.89 49.25
N GLU A 107 -28.92 -3.54 48.09
CA GLU A 107 -30.13 -2.70 48.01
C GLU A 107 -31.40 -3.35 48.62
N TRP A 108 -31.39 -4.66 48.85
CA TRP A 108 -32.56 -5.43 49.34
C TRP A 108 -32.44 -5.87 50.80
N GLN A 109 -31.43 -5.41 51.55
CA GLN A 109 -31.27 -5.72 52.98
C GLN A 109 -30.91 -4.47 53.82
N SER A 110 -31.87 -3.58 54.01
CA SER A 110 -31.87 -2.63 55.13
C SER A 110 -33.26 -2.60 55.79
N THR A 111 -33.33 -3.12 57.02
CA THR A 111 -34.56 -3.24 57.81
C THR A 111 -34.66 -2.13 58.87
N ASP A 112 -35.80 -1.42 58.89
CA ASP A 112 -36.34 -0.56 59.96
C ASP A 112 -35.40 -0.19 61.14
N VAL A 113 -34.68 0.93 61.03
CA VAL A 113 -34.22 1.74 62.19
C VAL A 113 -34.25 3.23 61.82
N ASP A 114 -34.85 4.05 62.69
CA ASP A 114 -34.92 5.53 62.74
C ASP A 114 -34.57 6.36 61.48
N THR A 115 -35.60 6.83 60.78
CA THR A 115 -35.48 7.89 59.76
C THR A 115 -35.17 9.27 60.33
N GLY A 116 -35.60 9.56 61.56
CA GLY A 116 -35.57 10.92 62.13
C GLY A 116 -34.18 11.49 62.43
N THR A 117 -33.18 10.65 62.69
CA THR A 117 -31.78 11.09 62.89
C THR A 117 -31.03 11.28 61.55
N MET A 118 -31.43 10.54 60.52
CA MET A 118 -30.81 10.63 59.19
C MET A 118 -31.17 11.93 58.48
N GLU A 119 -32.43 12.37 58.56
CA GLU A 119 -32.86 13.66 57.99
C GLU A 119 -32.12 14.86 58.60
N GLN A 120 -31.89 14.85 59.92
CA GLN A 120 -31.13 15.88 60.60
C GLN A 120 -29.66 15.92 60.13
N ASN A 121 -28.99 14.76 60.10
CA ASN A 121 -27.62 14.65 59.59
C ASN A 121 -27.50 15.09 58.12
N ILE A 122 -28.49 14.78 57.28
CA ILE A 122 -28.55 15.25 55.88
C ILE A 122 -28.67 16.78 55.82
N LEU A 123 -29.51 17.40 56.66
CA LEU A 123 -29.66 18.86 56.72
C LEU A 123 -28.41 19.57 57.23
N ASP A 124 -27.67 18.96 58.17
CA ASP A 124 -26.39 19.50 58.66
C ASP A 124 -25.28 19.37 57.59
N LEU A 125 -25.14 18.19 56.97
CA LEU A 125 -24.20 17.95 55.86
C LEU A 125 -24.50 18.83 54.63
N GLN A 126 -25.78 19.08 54.29
CA GLN A 126 -26.13 19.99 53.18
C GLN A 126 -25.70 21.44 53.44
N ARG A 127 -25.77 21.90 54.70
CA ARG A 127 -25.25 23.22 55.09
C ARG A 127 -23.72 23.26 55.03
N GLU A 128 -23.05 22.19 55.45
CA GLU A 128 -21.60 22.09 55.37
C GLU A 128 -21.07 22.01 53.93
N VAL A 129 -21.70 21.21 53.05
CA VAL A 129 -21.41 21.18 51.61
C VAL A 129 -21.66 22.54 50.95
N SER A 130 -22.72 23.26 51.34
CA SER A 130 -22.98 24.62 50.84
C SER A 130 -21.90 25.62 51.28
N HIS A 131 -21.40 25.48 52.51
CA HIS A 131 -20.28 26.28 53.02
C HIS A 131 -18.98 25.99 52.26
N TRP A 132 -18.60 24.71 52.10
CA TRP A 132 -17.41 24.32 51.33
C TRP A 132 -17.50 24.74 49.86
N LYS A 133 -18.68 24.64 49.24
CA LYS A 133 -18.88 25.09 47.86
C LYS A 133 -18.70 26.60 47.71
N SER A 134 -19.23 27.40 48.64
CA SER A 134 -18.98 28.85 48.70
C SER A 134 -17.49 29.17 48.89
N LEU A 135 -16.78 28.39 49.71
CA LEU A 135 -15.33 28.54 49.91
C LEU A 135 -14.51 28.26 48.64
N VAL A 136 -14.92 27.27 47.84
CA VAL A 136 -14.31 26.93 46.54
C VAL A 136 -14.65 27.96 45.46
N GLU A 137 -15.89 28.47 45.43
CA GLU A 137 -16.31 29.54 44.51
C GLU A 137 -15.59 30.87 44.80
N MET A 138 -15.15 31.09 46.04
CA MET A 138 -14.32 32.23 46.47
C MET A 138 -12.79 31.99 46.33
N GLY A 139 -12.36 30.78 45.95
CA GLY A 139 -10.96 30.32 46.06
C GLY A 139 -10.28 29.97 44.73
N HIS A 140 -10.59 30.71 43.66
CA HIS A 140 -10.19 30.33 42.30
C HIS A 140 -9.44 31.46 41.55
N ASP A 141 -8.10 31.38 41.53
CA ASP A 141 -7.23 32.13 40.60
C ASP A 141 -7.38 31.57 39.17
N LYS A 142 -8.55 31.76 38.55
CA LYS A 142 -8.84 31.29 37.19
C LYS A 142 -7.97 31.95 36.13
N ASP A 143 -7.53 33.17 36.38
CA ASP A 143 -6.72 33.95 35.44
C ASP A 143 -5.39 33.25 35.13
N SER A 144 -4.72 32.66 36.12
CA SER A 144 -3.46 31.94 35.91
C SER A 144 -3.61 30.64 35.12
N ALA A 145 -4.79 30.01 35.12
CA ALA A 145 -5.06 28.84 34.29
C ALA A 145 -5.36 29.26 32.85
N GLY A 146 -6.24 30.28 32.68
CA GLY A 146 -6.58 30.83 31.38
C GLY A 146 -5.37 31.41 30.64
N GLU A 147 -4.47 32.13 31.33
CA GLU A 147 -3.23 32.63 30.71
C GLU A 147 -2.28 31.51 30.24
N LEU A 148 -2.20 30.39 30.97
CA LEU A 148 -1.36 29.26 30.57
C LEU A 148 -1.96 28.49 29.38
N GLU A 149 -3.27 28.29 29.39
CA GLU A 149 -4.00 27.66 28.28
C GLU A 149 -3.94 28.55 27.02
N GLN A 150 -4.11 29.87 27.15
CA GLN A 150 -3.93 30.81 26.04
C GLN A 150 -2.49 30.82 25.50
N ARG A 151 -1.45 30.73 26.35
CA ARG A 151 -0.06 30.65 25.87
C ARG A 151 0.25 29.33 25.16
N LEU A 152 -0.34 28.22 25.61
CA LEU A 152 -0.27 26.93 24.90
C LEU A 152 -0.99 26.98 23.55
N GLU A 153 -2.14 27.65 23.49
CA GLU A 153 -2.88 27.91 22.26
C GLU A 153 -2.06 28.79 21.28
N GLU A 154 -1.46 29.88 21.76
CA GLU A 154 -0.64 30.79 20.95
C GLU A 154 0.65 30.14 20.42
N GLU A 155 1.33 29.30 21.22
CA GLU A 155 2.48 28.53 20.74
C GLU A 155 2.07 27.39 19.79
N ARG A 156 0.95 26.70 20.03
CA ARG A 156 0.44 25.70 19.07
C ARG A 156 0.11 26.37 17.73
N ARG A 157 -0.59 27.50 17.76
CA ARG A 157 -0.93 28.30 16.58
C ARG A 157 0.32 28.80 15.85
N ARG A 158 1.38 29.21 16.57
CA ARG A 158 2.70 29.52 15.97
C ARG A 158 3.33 28.31 15.27
N LYS A 159 3.26 27.12 15.87
CA LYS A 159 3.82 25.90 15.26
C LYS A 159 3.00 25.44 14.06
N GLU A 160 1.69 25.62 14.07
CA GLU A 160 0.81 25.43 12.92
C GLU A 160 1.14 26.45 11.79
N GLU A 161 1.36 27.73 12.11
CA GLU A 161 1.83 28.76 11.15
C GLU A 161 3.23 28.45 10.58
N GLU A 162 4.17 27.97 11.41
CA GLU A 162 5.52 27.59 11.00
C GLU A 162 5.50 26.36 10.09
N ILE A 163 4.75 25.31 10.44
CA ILE A 163 4.55 24.13 9.60
C ILE A 163 3.89 24.52 8.27
N THR A 164 2.85 25.36 8.29
CA THR A 164 2.18 25.85 7.08
C THR A 164 3.16 26.62 6.19
N SER A 165 3.97 27.52 6.77
CA SER A 165 4.99 28.28 6.05
C SER A 165 6.06 27.38 5.41
N LEU A 166 6.42 26.29 6.09
CA LEU A 166 7.42 25.32 5.63
C LEU A 166 6.84 24.39 4.54
N MET A 167 5.57 24.01 4.65
CA MET A 167 4.82 23.30 3.60
C MET A 167 4.64 24.16 2.36
N GLU A 168 4.30 25.46 2.51
CA GLU A 168 4.25 26.38 1.37
C GLU A 168 5.62 26.58 0.73
N LEU A 169 6.70 26.68 1.52
CA LEU A 169 8.07 26.81 1.00
C LEU A 169 8.48 25.56 0.22
N HIS A 170 8.14 24.38 0.73
CA HIS A 170 8.39 23.12 0.03
C HIS A 170 7.54 22.99 -1.24
N SER A 171 6.26 23.39 -1.19
CA SER A 171 5.36 23.43 -2.35
C SER A 171 5.84 24.41 -3.42
N ARG A 172 6.32 25.61 -3.03
CA ARG A 172 6.96 26.57 -3.93
C ARG A 172 8.23 25.98 -4.55
N ASN A 173 9.10 25.34 -3.78
CA ASN A 173 10.30 24.70 -4.32
C ASN A 173 9.99 23.54 -5.29
N LEU A 174 8.97 22.72 -4.99
CA LEU A 174 8.49 21.67 -5.89
C LEU A 174 7.87 22.24 -7.18
N ASN A 175 7.20 23.39 -7.11
CA ASN A 175 6.69 24.10 -8.27
C ASN A 175 7.80 24.79 -9.08
N GLU A 176 8.82 25.39 -8.44
CA GLU A 176 10.02 25.92 -9.11
C GLU A 176 10.78 24.81 -9.85
N MET A 177 10.92 23.63 -9.23
CA MET A 177 11.50 22.45 -9.86
C MET A 177 10.62 21.94 -11.01
N ARG A 178 9.30 21.91 -10.83
CA ARG A 178 8.33 21.56 -11.89
C ARG A 178 8.44 22.52 -13.07
N GLU A 179 8.41 23.83 -12.84
CA GLU A 179 8.52 24.85 -13.88
C GLU A 179 9.87 24.74 -14.60
N MET A 180 10.98 24.47 -13.92
CA MET A 180 12.26 24.16 -14.60
C MET A 180 12.22 22.87 -15.44
N TYR A 181 11.48 21.85 -15.04
CA TYR A 181 11.29 20.64 -15.86
C TYR A 181 10.33 20.89 -17.03
N GLU A 182 9.25 21.63 -16.84
CA GLU A 182 8.24 21.97 -17.85
C GLU A 182 8.80 23.00 -18.87
N GLU A 183 9.64 23.96 -18.45
CA GLU A 183 10.41 24.83 -19.35
C GLU A 183 11.45 24.03 -20.13
N ARG A 184 12.12 23.06 -19.49
CA ARG A 184 13.08 22.17 -20.16
C ARG A 184 12.42 21.20 -21.14
N ILE A 185 11.20 20.74 -20.86
CA ILE A 185 10.36 19.97 -21.78
C ILE A 185 9.91 20.87 -22.92
N SER A 186 9.39 22.07 -22.63
CA SER A 186 9.01 23.07 -23.63
C SER A 186 10.17 23.48 -24.55
N ALA A 187 11.40 23.51 -24.04
CA ALA A 187 12.61 23.77 -24.82
C ALA A 187 13.02 22.60 -25.72
N LEU A 188 12.62 21.36 -25.40
CA LEU A 188 12.79 20.18 -26.26
C LEU A 188 11.65 20.09 -27.28
N GLU A 189 10.41 20.34 -26.86
CA GLU A 189 9.21 20.35 -27.72
C GLU A 189 9.24 21.54 -28.70
N GLY A 190 9.81 22.69 -28.32
CA GLY A 190 10.05 23.82 -29.22
C GLY A 190 10.99 23.52 -30.39
N VAL A 191 11.78 22.45 -30.31
CA VAL A 191 12.59 21.93 -31.43
C VAL A 191 11.76 20.98 -32.33
N ALA A 192 10.68 20.39 -31.81
CA ALA A 192 9.78 19.50 -32.54
C ALA A 192 8.57 20.22 -33.18
N SER A 193 8.05 21.27 -32.55
CA SER A 193 6.78 21.95 -32.87
C SER A 193 6.78 22.83 -34.13
N SER A 194 7.60 22.48 -35.14
CA SER A 194 7.55 23.08 -36.48
C SER A 194 6.61 22.33 -37.44
N SER A 195 5.94 21.27 -36.97
CA SER A 195 4.96 20.50 -37.74
C SER A 195 3.53 20.86 -37.31
N THR A 196 2.76 21.44 -38.22
CA THR A 196 1.33 21.76 -38.01
C THR A 196 0.50 20.49 -37.84
N SER A 197 -0.43 20.49 -36.88
CA SER A 197 -1.26 19.31 -36.59
C SER A 197 -2.04 18.83 -37.81
N ASN A 198 -2.03 17.50 -38.04
CA ASN A 198 -2.76 16.88 -39.15
C ASN A 198 -4.29 16.97 -39.00
N THR A 199 -4.82 17.33 -37.83
CA THR A 199 -6.26 17.52 -37.58
C THR A 199 -6.85 18.61 -38.46
N ASP A 200 -6.20 19.77 -38.50
CA ASP A 200 -6.76 20.99 -39.10
C ASP A 200 -6.74 20.89 -40.63
N VAL A 201 -5.76 20.15 -41.17
CA VAL A 201 -5.68 19.75 -42.58
C VAL A 201 -6.77 18.71 -42.92
N LEU A 202 -7.08 17.79 -42.00
CA LEU A 202 -8.10 16.76 -42.23
C LEU A 202 -9.50 17.37 -42.31
N ASP A 203 -9.86 18.30 -41.43
CA ASP A 203 -11.15 19.00 -41.47
C ASP A 203 -11.28 19.88 -42.72
N ALA A 204 -10.21 20.57 -43.14
CA ALA A 204 -10.20 21.33 -44.39
C ALA A 204 -10.43 20.42 -45.62
N VAL A 205 -9.76 19.27 -45.69
CA VAL A 205 -9.92 18.29 -46.78
C VAL A 205 -11.30 17.61 -46.75
N LEU A 206 -11.92 17.45 -45.58
CA LEU A 206 -13.28 16.93 -45.46
C LEU A 206 -14.33 17.92 -45.97
N LEU A 207 -14.17 19.22 -45.69
CA LEU A 207 -15.03 20.29 -46.24
C LEU A 207 -14.90 20.40 -47.77
N GLU A 208 -13.67 20.46 -48.30
CA GLU A 208 -13.42 20.55 -49.75
C GLU A 208 -13.99 19.33 -50.51
N LYS A 209 -13.92 18.15 -49.89
CA LYS A 209 -14.52 16.92 -50.41
C LYS A 209 -16.05 16.95 -50.44
N GLU A 210 -16.71 17.63 -49.50
CA GLU A 210 -18.17 17.77 -49.48
C GLU A 210 -18.64 18.73 -50.60
N GLU A 211 -17.94 19.86 -50.82
CA GLU A 211 -18.19 20.75 -51.96
C GLU A 211 -17.97 20.05 -53.33
N LEU A 212 -16.94 19.20 -53.43
CA LEU A 212 -16.69 18.38 -54.62
C LEU A 212 -17.78 17.33 -54.88
N LEU A 213 -18.41 16.78 -53.84
CA LEU A 213 -19.55 15.86 -54.00
C LEU A 213 -20.84 16.59 -54.40
N ASP A 214 -21.01 17.84 -53.97
CA ASP A 214 -22.18 18.68 -54.31
C ASP A 214 -22.09 19.23 -55.75
N THR A 215 -20.90 19.64 -56.19
CA THR A 215 -20.62 20.02 -57.58
C THR A 215 -20.71 18.83 -58.53
N LYS A 216 -20.22 17.65 -58.12
CA LYS A 216 -20.42 16.40 -58.87
C LYS A 216 -21.90 16.07 -59.07
N ARG A 217 -22.74 16.16 -58.03
CA ARG A 217 -24.20 15.94 -58.15
C ARG A 217 -24.85 16.88 -59.16
N LYS A 218 -24.45 18.16 -59.17
CA LYS A 218 -24.94 19.15 -60.16
C LYS A 218 -24.51 18.81 -61.60
N LEU A 219 -23.31 18.24 -61.80
CA LEU A 219 -22.86 17.77 -63.11
C LEU A 219 -23.58 16.50 -63.58
N GLU A 220 -23.82 15.53 -62.68
CA GLU A 220 -24.55 14.30 -63.01
C GLU A 220 -26.03 14.58 -63.35
N GLU A 221 -26.65 15.60 -62.74
CA GLU A 221 -27.99 16.09 -63.10
C GLU A 221 -28.01 16.73 -64.50
N LEU A 222 -27.00 17.53 -64.86
CA LEU A 222 -26.88 18.16 -66.19
C LEU A 222 -26.61 17.14 -67.31
N VAL A 223 -25.79 16.12 -67.06
CA VAL A 223 -25.49 15.04 -68.04
C VAL A 223 -26.73 14.18 -68.33
N ARG A 224 -27.73 14.16 -67.44
CA ARG A 224 -28.97 13.40 -67.62
C ARG A 224 -29.94 14.02 -68.65
N GLN A 225 -29.69 15.22 -69.17
CA GLN A 225 -30.62 15.96 -70.04
C GLN A 225 -30.07 16.42 -71.40
N ARG A 226 -29.70 15.50 -72.31
CA ARG A 226 -29.87 15.73 -73.78
C ARG A 226 -29.87 14.44 -74.62
N PRO A 227 -30.63 14.36 -75.73
CA PRO A 227 -30.69 13.17 -76.60
C PRO A 227 -29.61 13.18 -77.69
N SER A 228 -29.24 11.99 -78.17
CA SER A 228 -28.31 11.79 -79.29
C SER A 228 -28.98 11.87 -80.66
N THR A 229 -28.34 12.53 -81.62
CA THR A 229 -28.43 12.22 -83.05
C THR A 229 -27.04 12.37 -83.67
N ALA A 230 -26.64 11.45 -84.55
CA ALA A 230 -25.31 11.44 -85.17
C ALA A 230 -25.34 10.90 -86.60
N SER A 231 -24.33 11.30 -87.38
CA SER A 231 -23.94 10.77 -88.69
C SER A 231 -24.87 10.98 -89.89
N ALA A 232 -24.37 11.75 -90.87
CA ALA A 232 -24.27 11.33 -92.27
C ALA A 232 -23.16 12.14 -92.97
N SER A 233 -22.42 11.55 -93.91
CA SER A 233 -21.34 12.23 -94.64
C SER A 233 -21.16 11.73 -96.07
N ALA A 234 -20.80 12.67 -96.95
CA ALA A 234 -20.33 12.49 -98.34
C ALA A 234 -21.30 11.88 -99.38
N GLY A 235 -21.23 12.40 -100.62
CA GLY A 235 -21.96 11.88 -101.79
C GLY A 235 -22.16 12.94 -102.88
N CYS A 236 -21.32 12.93 -103.92
CA CYS A 236 -21.50 13.69 -105.16
C CYS A 236 -22.30 12.85 -106.19
N ASP A 237 -22.99 13.48 -107.16
CA ASP A 237 -22.50 13.57 -108.55
C ASP A 237 -23.41 14.40 -109.52
N ASP A 238 -22.74 14.93 -110.55
CA ASP A 238 -23.09 15.47 -111.88
C ASP A 238 -24.49 15.95 -112.38
N ARG A 239 -24.42 16.83 -113.42
CA ARG A 239 -25.40 17.28 -114.45
C ARG A 239 -26.26 18.54 -114.24
N MET A 240 -25.90 19.63 -114.94
CA MET A 240 -26.73 20.21 -116.03
C MET A 240 -25.86 21.10 -116.97
N GLU A 241 -26.30 21.33 -118.22
CA GLU A 241 -25.52 21.95 -119.31
C GLU A 241 -26.03 23.32 -119.79
N VAL A 242 -25.10 24.14 -120.33
CA VAL A 242 -25.25 25.09 -121.47
C VAL A 242 -26.07 26.40 -121.31
N LEU A 243 -25.35 27.54 -121.47
CA LEU A 243 -25.67 28.81 -122.18
C LEU A 243 -24.79 29.95 -121.59
N ASP A 244 -23.55 30.21 -122.00
CA ASP A 244 -23.00 30.61 -123.31
C ASP A 244 -23.04 32.14 -123.63
N LEU A 245 -21.89 32.78 -123.42
CA LEU A 245 -21.34 33.90 -124.20
C LEU A 245 -22.06 35.28 -124.28
N VAL A 246 -22.54 35.82 -123.15
CA VAL A 246 -22.67 37.29 -122.97
C VAL A 246 -21.88 37.81 -121.77
N GLU A 247 -21.86 37.06 -120.67
CA GLU A 247 -21.45 37.57 -119.34
C GLU A 247 -19.94 37.83 -119.17
N ARG A 248 -19.08 37.44 -120.11
CA ARG A 248 -17.62 37.26 -119.88
C ARG A 248 -16.84 38.47 -119.35
N SER A 249 -17.34 39.70 -119.44
CA SER A 249 -16.72 40.89 -118.82
C SER A 249 -17.16 41.10 -117.36
N GLU A 250 -18.45 40.94 -117.09
CA GLU A 250 -18.99 41.01 -115.72
C GLU A 250 -18.58 39.77 -114.92
N LEU A 251 -18.53 38.59 -115.57
CA LEU A 251 -17.87 37.41 -115.06
C LEU A 251 -16.41 37.66 -114.73
N THR A 252 -15.58 38.33 -115.55
CA THR A 252 -14.18 38.55 -115.14
C THR A 252 -14.06 39.43 -113.88
N GLU A 253 -14.93 40.44 -113.71
CA GLU A 253 -14.90 41.30 -112.52
C GLU A 253 -15.52 40.61 -111.29
N LEU A 254 -16.52 39.75 -111.49
CA LEU A 254 -17.10 38.89 -110.45
C LEU A 254 -16.21 37.68 -110.10
N GLU A 255 -15.47 37.12 -111.06
CA GLU A 255 -14.45 36.08 -110.87
C GLU A 255 -13.24 36.64 -110.14
N GLU A 256 -12.85 37.89 -110.40
CA GLU A 256 -11.79 38.56 -109.65
C GLU A 256 -12.23 38.85 -108.22
N LYS A 257 -13.44 39.39 -108.00
CA LYS A 257 -14.02 39.57 -106.66
C LYS A 257 -14.32 38.24 -105.95
N LEU A 258 -14.69 37.19 -106.67
CA LEU A 258 -14.87 35.83 -106.13
C LEU A 258 -13.53 35.21 -105.76
N ARG A 259 -12.46 35.45 -106.54
CA ARG A 259 -11.09 35.00 -106.25
C ARG A 259 -10.48 35.78 -105.07
N GLU A 260 -10.77 37.07 -104.97
CA GLU A 260 -10.39 37.92 -103.84
C GLU A 260 -11.16 37.49 -102.57
N ALA A 261 -12.48 37.31 -102.64
CA ALA A 261 -13.27 36.76 -101.54
C ALA A 261 -12.91 35.30 -101.19
N GLN A 262 -12.51 34.47 -102.16
CA GLN A 262 -11.97 33.13 -101.89
C GLN A 262 -10.59 33.19 -101.23
N ALA A 263 -9.72 34.14 -101.62
CA ALA A 263 -8.44 34.36 -100.96
C ALA A 263 -8.65 34.87 -99.52
N GLU A 264 -9.61 35.78 -99.31
CA GLU A 264 -9.99 36.30 -97.99
C GLU A 264 -10.62 35.19 -97.12
N VAL A 265 -11.51 34.35 -97.65
CA VAL A 265 -12.05 33.17 -96.96
C VAL A 265 -10.96 32.14 -96.64
N VAL A 266 -10.03 31.88 -97.56
CA VAL A 266 -8.88 30.98 -97.30
C VAL A 266 -7.93 31.58 -96.27
N GLN A 267 -7.73 32.90 -96.27
CA GLN A 267 -6.94 33.58 -95.25
C GLN A 267 -7.62 33.50 -93.88
N ILE A 268 -8.92 33.78 -93.78
CA ILE A 268 -9.71 33.62 -92.56
C ILE A 268 -9.65 32.18 -92.07
N GLN A 269 -9.85 31.19 -92.94
CA GLN A 269 -9.72 29.76 -92.58
C GLN A 269 -8.31 29.39 -92.11
N HIS A 270 -7.26 30.01 -92.66
CA HIS A 270 -5.89 29.78 -92.21
C HIS A 270 -5.58 30.50 -90.88
N GLU A 271 -6.15 31.67 -90.64
CA GLU A 271 -6.10 32.40 -89.37
C GLU A 271 -6.83 31.60 -88.28
N GLU A 272 -8.06 31.14 -88.55
CA GLU A 272 -8.89 30.27 -87.69
C GLU A 272 -8.18 28.93 -87.40
N LEU A 273 -7.58 28.28 -88.40
CA LEU A 273 -6.82 27.05 -88.20
C LEU A 273 -5.54 27.27 -87.40
N THR A 274 -4.89 28.42 -87.56
CA THR A 274 -3.70 28.79 -86.76
C THR A 274 -4.10 29.08 -85.32
N GLN A 275 -5.21 29.78 -85.10
CA GLN A 275 -5.77 30.02 -83.77
C GLN A 275 -6.17 28.70 -83.11
N ALA A 276 -6.94 27.84 -83.79
CA ALA A 276 -7.32 26.53 -83.26
C ALA A 276 -6.12 25.60 -83.00
N TYR A 277 -5.04 25.70 -83.77
CA TYR A 277 -3.78 24.99 -83.49
C TYR A 277 -3.08 25.56 -82.25
N ASN A 278 -3.03 26.89 -82.11
CA ASN A 278 -2.46 27.55 -80.93
C ASN A 278 -3.27 27.23 -79.66
N ASP A 279 -4.59 27.34 -79.72
CA ASP A 279 -5.52 27.01 -78.64
C ASP A 279 -5.35 25.55 -78.20
N LEU A 280 -5.34 24.60 -79.16
CA LEU A 280 -5.13 23.18 -78.88
C LEU A 280 -3.72 22.89 -78.32
N ASN A 281 -2.69 23.62 -78.77
CA ASN A 281 -1.34 23.50 -78.22
C ASN A 281 -1.25 24.09 -76.80
N GLU A 282 -1.98 25.17 -76.51
CA GLU A 282 -2.07 25.77 -75.18
C GLU A 282 -2.88 24.87 -74.23
N GLU A 283 -3.98 24.25 -74.70
CA GLU A 283 -4.70 23.20 -73.98
C GLU A 283 -3.83 21.96 -73.73
N PHE A 284 -3.02 21.53 -74.71
CA PHE A 284 -2.10 20.41 -74.56
C PHE A 284 -1.01 20.69 -73.52
N GLU A 285 -0.39 21.87 -73.55
CA GLU A 285 0.61 22.26 -72.55
C GLU A 285 -0.02 22.45 -71.16
N LYS A 286 -1.23 23.03 -71.05
CA LYS A 286 -1.99 23.07 -69.78
C LYS A 286 -2.30 21.66 -69.26
N TYR A 287 -2.74 20.74 -70.12
CA TYR A 287 -3.01 19.36 -69.74
C TYR A 287 -1.75 18.62 -69.28
N LYS A 288 -0.63 18.84 -69.99
CA LYS A 288 0.70 18.31 -69.68
C LYS A 288 1.22 18.86 -68.35
N GLU A 289 1.07 20.15 -68.09
CA GLU A 289 1.43 20.79 -66.82
C GLU A 289 0.56 20.29 -65.66
N LEU A 290 -0.76 20.21 -65.84
CA LEU A 290 -1.70 19.66 -64.84
C LEU A 290 -1.39 18.19 -64.50
N THR A 291 -1.11 17.38 -65.52
CA THR A 291 -0.76 15.95 -65.37
C THR A 291 0.60 15.77 -64.68
N ALA A 292 1.59 16.61 -65.01
CA ALA A 292 2.93 16.57 -64.42
C ALA A 292 3.00 17.12 -62.97
N THR A 293 2.03 17.93 -62.54
CA THR A 293 2.07 18.59 -61.23
C THR A 293 1.16 17.96 -60.17
N THR A 294 -0.01 17.42 -60.53
CA THR A 294 -1.10 17.32 -59.55
C THR A 294 -1.52 15.89 -59.15
N ALA A 295 -1.45 14.89 -60.04
CA ALA A 295 -2.10 13.58 -59.78
C ALA A 295 -1.17 12.38 -59.57
N GLN A 296 -0.41 11.97 -60.58
CA GLN A 296 0.19 10.63 -60.60
C GLN A 296 1.35 10.48 -59.62
N ASP A 297 2.25 11.47 -59.53
CA ASP A 297 3.38 11.42 -58.61
C ASP A 297 2.98 11.70 -57.15
N ASN A 298 1.94 12.52 -56.91
CA ASN A 298 1.40 12.73 -55.57
C ASN A 298 0.76 11.44 -55.03
N ASN A 299 -0.03 10.74 -55.84
CA ASN A 299 -0.60 9.43 -55.46
C ASN A 299 0.48 8.35 -55.28
N ASN A 300 1.51 8.33 -56.13
CA ASN A 300 2.64 7.40 -55.96
C ASN A 300 3.44 7.71 -54.68
N GLN A 301 3.62 8.98 -54.33
CA GLN A 301 4.26 9.39 -53.06
C GLN A 301 3.41 9.02 -51.85
N ASP A 302 2.09 9.24 -51.85
CA ASP A 302 1.21 8.84 -50.75
C ASP A 302 1.21 7.31 -50.57
N LEU A 303 1.06 6.55 -51.66
CA LEU A 303 1.18 5.09 -51.63
C LEU A 303 2.55 4.63 -51.11
N THR A 304 3.64 5.31 -51.46
CA THR A 304 4.99 5.01 -50.94
C THR A 304 5.07 5.28 -49.44
N ARG A 305 4.64 6.47 -48.98
CA ARG A 305 4.60 6.84 -47.55
C ARG A 305 3.74 5.86 -46.76
N ARG A 306 2.58 5.46 -47.30
CA ARG A 306 1.68 4.48 -46.67
C ARG A 306 2.26 3.07 -46.64
N ILE A 307 2.99 2.66 -47.68
CA ILE A 307 3.74 1.41 -47.69
C ILE A 307 4.85 1.44 -46.62
N ASP A 308 5.57 2.55 -46.47
CA ASP A 308 6.64 2.68 -45.49
C ASP A 308 6.13 2.79 -44.04
N LEU A 309 4.99 3.46 -43.82
CA LEU A 309 4.26 3.41 -42.55
C LEU A 309 3.80 1.99 -42.20
N LEU A 310 3.25 1.25 -43.18
CA LEU A 310 2.85 -0.16 -42.96
C LEU A 310 4.04 -1.08 -42.69
N LYS A 311 5.22 -0.84 -43.30
CA LYS A 311 6.46 -1.53 -42.93
C LYS A 311 6.89 -1.19 -41.50
N ALA A 312 6.86 0.08 -41.11
CA ALA A 312 7.22 0.50 -39.76
C ALA A 312 6.31 -0.15 -38.70
N SER A 313 4.99 -0.12 -38.91
CA SER A 313 4.05 -0.83 -38.03
C SER A 313 4.26 -2.35 -38.03
N LEU A 314 4.58 -2.97 -39.17
CA LEU A 314 4.88 -4.40 -39.23
C LEU A 314 6.13 -4.76 -38.40
N ILE A 315 7.21 -3.99 -38.54
CA ILE A 315 8.43 -4.15 -37.74
C ILE A 315 8.10 -3.98 -36.25
N GLU A 316 7.31 -2.97 -35.88
CA GLU A 316 6.88 -2.76 -34.49
C GLU A 316 6.05 -3.95 -33.95
N TYR A 317 5.17 -4.54 -34.76
CA TYR A 317 4.43 -5.76 -34.38
C TYR A 317 5.35 -6.99 -34.26
N GLU A 318 6.36 -7.13 -35.11
CA GLU A 318 7.35 -8.21 -35.04
C GLU A 318 8.24 -8.06 -33.78
N GLU A 319 8.68 -6.84 -33.45
CA GLU A 319 9.43 -6.53 -32.22
C GLU A 319 8.59 -6.77 -30.96
N ARG A 320 7.33 -6.30 -30.94
CA ARG A 320 6.37 -6.57 -29.84
C ARG A 320 6.07 -8.07 -29.69
N TYR A 321 6.03 -8.82 -30.79
CA TYR A 321 5.85 -10.27 -30.76
C TYR A 321 7.09 -10.99 -30.20
N GLU A 322 8.31 -10.62 -30.61
CA GLU A 322 9.55 -11.20 -30.08
C GLU A 322 9.85 -10.77 -28.64
N MET A 323 9.39 -9.59 -28.19
CA MET A 323 9.31 -9.21 -26.77
C MET A 323 8.45 -10.20 -25.97
N CYS A 324 7.16 -10.30 -26.32
CA CYS A 324 6.19 -11.18 -25.64
C CYS A 324 6.63 -12.66 -25.67
N LYS A 325 7.22 -13.11 -26.79
CA LYS A 325 7.77 -14.46 -26.94
C LYS A 325 8.95 -14.73 -26.01
N ARG A 326 9.82 -13.74 -25.75
CA ARG A 326 10.89 -13.85 -24.73
C ARG A 326 10.35 -13.83 -23.30
N GLU A 327 9.37 -12.97 -23.01
CA GLU A 327 8.71 -12.92 -21.69
C GLU A 327 8.01 -14.25 -21.36
N ASN A 328 7.37 -14.86 -22.37
CA ASN A 328 6.78 -16.20 -22.27
C ASN A 328 7.85 -17.31 -22.11
N GLN A 329 9.02 -17.19 -22.76
CA GLN A 329 10.14 -18.11 -22.54
C GLN A 329 10.74 -17.96 -21.13
N GLU A 330 10.86 -16.73 -20.62
CA GLU A 330 11.39 -16.50 -19.28
C GLU A 330 10.42 -17.01 -18.20
N THR A 331 9.13 -16.74 -18.31
CA THR A 331 8.11 -17.25 -17.37
C THR A 331 8.03 -18.77 -17.39
N VAL A 332 8.18 -19.43 -18.55
CA VAL A 332 8.36 -20.89 -18.61
C VAL A 332 9.63 -21.33 -17.87
N ALA A 333 10.77 -20.68 -18.09
CA ALA A 333 12.02 -20.98 -17.38
C ALA A 333 11.98 -20.65 -15.88
N GLN A 334 11.09 -19.77 -15.41
CA GLN A 334 10.79 -19.54 -14.00
C GLN A 334 9.92 -20.68 -13.44
N LEU A 335 8.88 -21.11 -14.17
CA LEU A 335 8.04 -22.25 -13.79
C LEU A 335 8.80 -23.59 -13.74
N GLU A 336 9.75 -23.82 -14.65
CA GLU A 336 10.63 -24.99 -14.62
C GLU A 336 11.55 -25.00 -13.39
N ARG A 337 12.10 -23.83 -13.00
CA ARG A 337 12.88 -23.67 -11.76
C ARG A 337 12.03 -23.96 -10.53
N LEU A 338 10.86 -23.32 -10.41
CA LEU A 338 9.92 -23.54 -9.32
C LEU A 338 9.48 -25.01 -9.25
N SER A 339 9.22 -25.67 -10.39
CA SER A 339 8.88 -27.09 -10.42
C SER A 339 10.04 -27.99 -9.95
N GLY A 340 11.27 -27.64 -10.29
CA GLY A 340 12.47 -28.31 -9.78
C GLY A 340 12.69 -28.09 -8.28
N GLU A 341 12.40 -26.89 -7.78
CA GLU A 341 12.40 -26.56 -6.35
C GLU A 341 11.30 -27.32 -5.59
N PHE A 342 10.09 -27.43 -6.15
CA PHE A 342 9.01 -28.25 -5.59
C PHE A 342 9.36 -29.74 -5.50
N GLU A 343 9.97 -30.32 -6.54
CA GLU A 343 10.41 -31.73 -6.49
C GLU A 343 11.59 -31.93 -5.52
N ARG A 344 12.52 -30.98 -5.39
CA ARG A 344 13.58 -30.99 -4.36
C ARG A 344 13.02 -30.87 -2.93
N LEU A 345 12.05 -30.00 -2.73
CA LEU A 345 11.37 -29.82 -1.44
C LEU A 345 10.57 -31.09 -1.08
N LYS A 346 9.94 -31.71 -2.07
CA LYS A 346 9.20 -32.98 -1.96
C LYS A 346 10.10 -34.18 -1.71
N SER A 347 11.32 -34.23 -2.28
CA SER A 347 12.32 -35.23 -1.89
C SER A 347 12.87 -34.95 -0.50
N GLY A 348 13.19 -33.70 -0.16
CA GLY A 348 13.59 -33.32 1.21
C GLY A 348 12.53 -33.67 2.26
N PHE A 349 11.24 -33.49 1.98
CA PHE A 349 10.15 -33.97 2.84
C PHE A 349 10.04 -35.50 2.90
N ALA A 350 10.47 -36.23 1.87
CA ALA A 350 10.58 -37.69 1.94
C ALA A 350 11.76 -38.10 2.83
N ASP A 351 12.93 -37.48 2.64
CA ASP A 351 14.16 -37.75 3.40
C ASP A 351 13.96 -37.43 4.89
N VAL A 352 13.41 -36.26 5.23
CA VAL A 352 13.05 -35.88 6.62
C VAL A 352 11.98 -36.81 7.19
N ARG A 353 11.07 -37.35 6.38
CA ARG A 353 10.06 -38.34 6.81
C ARG A 353 10.62 -39.75 6.97
N GLU A 354 11.76 -40.05 6.36
CA GLU A 354 12.52 -41.30 6.55
C GLU A 354 13.39 -41.18 7.81
N GLN A 355 14.14 -40.08 7.96
CA GLN A 355 14.94 -39.75 9.15
C GLN A 355 14.08 -39.70 10.43
N ASN A 356 12.86 -39.15 10.38
CA ASN A 356 11.94 -39.15 11.53
C ASN A 356 11.36 -40.54 11.89
N LYS A 357 11.62 -41.61 11.10
CA LYS A 357 11.32 -43.00 11.50
C LYS A 357 12.55 -43.69 12.09
N ASP A 358 13.73 -43.39 11.57
CA ASP A 358 14.95 -44.14 11.88
C ASP A 358 15.64 -43.62 13.15
N ALA A 359 15.20 -44.23 14.26
CA ALA A 359 15.85 -44.32 15.56
C ALA A 359 15.98 -43.04 16.41
N ASP A 360 16.46 -41.91 15.88
CA ASP A 360 17.07 -40.89 16.75
C ASP A 360 16.08 -40.17 17.68
N VAL A 361 15.01 -39.56 17.13
CA VAL A 361 13.97 -38.88 17.92
C VAL A 361 13.25 -39.84 18.87
N SER A 362 12.98 -41.09 18.44
CA SER A 362 12.34 -42.08 19.33
C SER A 362 13.29 -42.52 20.45
N GLY A 363 14.56 -42.73 20.14
CA GLY A 363 15.60 -43.13 21.10
C GLY A 363 15.95 -42.01 22.08
N GLU A 364 15.85 -40.75 21.67
CA GLU A 364 15.96 -39.60 22.59
C GLU A 364 14.72 -39.46 23.47
N VAL A 365 13.50 -39.56 22.90
CA VAL A 365 12.25 -39.52 23.67
C VAL A 365 12.21 -40.62 24.75
N ASP A 366 12.67 -41.83 24.45
CA ASP A 366 12.73 -42.92 25.45
C ASP A 366 13.87 -42.75 26.47
N ARG A 367 15.00 -42.13 26.09
CA ARG A 367 16.05 -41.72 27.05
C ARG A 367 15.57 -40.61 27.99
N LEU A 368 14.88 -39.59 27.47
CA LEU A 368 14.28 -38.51 28.25
C LEU A 368 13.17 -39.02 29.17
N ARG A 369 12.35 -39.99 28.73
CA ARG A 369 11.38 -40.70 29.60
C ARG A 369 12.07 -41.43 30.75
N ALA A 370 13.15 -42.17 30.47
CA ALA A 370 13.90 -42.88 31.51
C ALA A 370 14.54 -41.91 32.52
N ALA A 371 15.12 -40.81 32.06
CA ALA A 371 15.66 -39.75 32.92
C ALA A 371 14.57 -39.08 33.77
N LEU A 372 13.39 -38.82 33.20
CA LEU A 372 12.24 -38.23 33.90
C LEU A 372 11.70 -39.16 35.00
N GLU A 373 11.60 -40.47 34.75
CA GLU A 373 11.22 -41.42 35.81
C GLU A 373 12.30 -41.53 36.90
N GLN A 374 13.58 -41.55 36.53
CA GLN A 374 14.67 -41.54 37.53
C GLN A 374 14.57 -40.29 38.44
N ALA A 375 14.43 -39.11 37.85
CA ALA A 375 14.27 -37.85 38.58
C ALA A 375 13.03 -37.83 39.49
N LYS A 376 11.91 -38.46 39.10
CA LYS A 376 10.76 -38.65 39.99
C LYS A 376 11.11 -39.52 41.19
N THR A 377 11.79 -40.66 40.99
CA THR A 377 12.17 -41.55 42.10
C THR A 377 13.12 -40.87 43.08
N ASP A 378 14.07 -40.04 42.60
CA ASP A 378 15.00 -39.33 43.48
C ASP A 378 14.34 -38.16 44.22
N ARG A 379 13.41 -37.44 43.57
CA ARG A 379 12.55 -36.47 44.27
C ARG A 379 11.74 -37.11 45.39
N ASP A 380 11.21 -38.32 45.17
CA ASP A 380 10.34 -38.99 46.14
C ASP A 380 11.16 -39.68 47.27
N ARG A 381 12.42 -40.06 47.00
CA ARG A 381 13.43 -40.35 48.02
C ARG A 381 13.72 -39.12 48.89
N LEU A 382 14.07 -37.98 48.27
CA LEU A 382 14.37 -36.73 48.97
C LEU A 382 13.21 -36.25 49.85
N ARG A 383 11.96 -36.42 49.40
CA ARG A 383 10.76 -36.18 50.25
C ARG A 383 10.74 -37.10 51.47
N SER A 384 10.97 -38.39 51.27
CA SER A 384 11.01 -39.38 52.35
C SER A 384 12.11 -39.08 53.38
N ASP A 385 13.25 -38.53 52.95
CA ASP A 385 14.33 -38.12 53.84
C ASP A 385 14.04 -36.78 54.55
N VAL A 386 13.41 -35.81 53.88
CA VAL A 386 12.91 -34.57 54.51
C VAL A 386 11.87 -34.87 55.60
N ASP A 387 10.96 -35.82 55.36
CA ASP A 387 9.97 -36.23 56.37
C ASP A 387 10.63 -36.95 57.57
N ARG A 388 11.70 -37.72 57.34
CA ARG A 388 12.54 -38.28 58.42
C ARG A 388 13.25 -37.19 59.22
N PHE A 389 13.88 -36.23 58.55
CA PHE A 389 14.55 -35.10 59.22
C PHE A 389 13.56 -34.29 60.06
N ARG A 390 12.37 -34.01 59.53
CA ARG A 390 11.28 -33.36 60.29
C ARG A 390 10.96 -34.15 61.56
N SER A 391 10.72 -35.46 61.46
CA SER A 391 10.43 -36.31 62.62
C SER A 391 11.57 -36.34 63.64
N THR A 392 12.83 -36.26 63.22
CA THR A 392 13.96 -36.14 64.17
C THR A 392 14.05 -34.76 64.83
N VAL A 393 13.69 -33.67 64.14
CA VAL A 393 13.62 -32.32 64.72
C VAL A 393 12.47 -32.23 65.73
N GLU A 394 11.28 -32.75 65.38
CA GLU A 394 10.14 -32.87 66.29
C GLU A 394 10.51 -33.66 67.57
N GLY A 395 11.31 -34.73 67.42
CA GLY A 395 11.89 -35.46 68.56
C GLY A 395 12.76 -34.57 69.46
N ILE A 396 13.74 -33.87 68.87
CA ILE A 396 14.64 -32.97 69.59
C ILE A 396 13.87 -31.85 70.31
N ASP A 397 12.85 -31.26 69.68
CA ASP A 397 12.00 -30.24 70.31
C ASP A 397 11.26 -30.79 71.54
N THR A 398 10.76 -32.04 71.50
CA THR A 398 10.16 -32.66 72.69
C THR A 398 11.17 -32.92 73.81
N GLU A 399 12.41 -33.28 73.49
CA GLU A 399 13.49 -33.42 74.48
C GLU A 399 13.86 -32.06 75.09
N LEU A 400 13.95 -31.01 74.28
CA LEU A 400 14.21 -29.64 74.74
C LEU A 400 13.10 -29.12 75.65
N ASP A 401 11.82 -29.38 75.35
CA ASP A 401 10.72 -28.98 76.22
C ASP A 401 10.59 -29.80 77.51
N MET A 402 11.00 -31.08 77.50
CA MET A 402 11.21 -31.84 78.74
C MET A 402 12.34 -31.23 79.59
N LEU A 403 13.48 -30.90 78.99
CA LEU A 403 14.62 -30.27 79.70
C LEU A 403 14.26 -28.88 80.25
N ARG A 404 13.59 -28.03 79.45
CA ARG A 404 13.06 -26.73 79.90
C ARG A 404 12.11 -26.90 81.09
N SER A 405 11.23 -27.90 81.05
CA SER A 405 10.28 -28.16 82.14
C SER A 405 10.96 -28.69 83.40
N SER A 406 11.97 -29.55 83.26
CA SER A 406 12.82 -29.99 84.38
C SER A 406 13.56 -28.81 85.03
N ASN A 407 14.13 -27.90 84.23
CA ASN A 407 14.78 -26.71 84.73
C ASN A 407 13.82 -25.76 85.46
N ARG A 408 12.57 -25.57 84.99
CA ARG A 408 11.55 -24.80 85.73
C ARG A 408 11.28 -25.41 87.12
N ASN A 409 11.10 -26.73 87.19
CA ASN A 409 10.87 -27.42 88.46
C ASN A 409 12.04 -27.22 89.44
N LEU A 410 13.28 -27.34 88.94
CA LEU A 410 14.48 -27.09 89.75
C LEU A 410 14.60 -25.62 90.19
N CYS A 411 14.21 -24.64 89.36
CA CYS A 411 14.12 -23.24 89.77
C CYS A 411 13.12 -23.06 90.93
N GLU A 412 11.91 -23.62 90.81
CA GLU A 412 10.93 -23.55 91.90
C GLU A 412 11.41 -24.23 93.19
N GLU A 413 12.13 -25.36 93.10
CA GLU A 413 12.70 -26.02 94.28
C GLU A 413 13.80 -25.17 94.93
N ASN A 414 14.66 -24.53 94.13
CA ASN A 414 15.66 -23.58 94.64
C ASN A 414 15.02 -22.35 95.31
N GLU A 415 13.94 -21.79 94.75
CA GLU A 415 13.17 -20.72 95.39
C GLU A 415 12.53 -21.18 96.71
N LYS A 416 11.94 -22.37 96.74
CA LYS A 416 11.36 -22.97 97.96
C LYS A 416 12.43 -23.19 99.04
N MET A 417 13.65 -23.60 98.67
CA MET A 417 14.80 -23.72 99.58
C MET A 417 15.31 -22.36 100.07
N ALA A 418 15.48 -21.38 99.19
CA ALA A 418 15.88 -20.02 99.55
C ALA A 418 14.90 -19.40 100.56
N ALA A 419 13.60 -19.53 100.31
CA ALA A 419 12.55 -19.08 101.23
C ALA A 419 12.53 -19.85 102.57
N VAL A 420 13.16 -21.02 102.70
CA VAL A 420 13.39 -21.70 103.99
C VAL A 420 14.65 -21.14 104.67
N ILE A 421 15.73 -20.91 103.92
CA ILE A 421 16.98 -20.31 104.43
C ILE A 421 16.74 -18.90 104.98
N ASP A 422 15.94 -18.07 104.30
CA ASP A 422 15.58 -16.73 104.78
C ASP A 422 14.80 -16.76 106.09
N ARG A 423 13.84 -17.70 106.22
CA ARG A 423 13.07 -17.90 107.46
C ARG A 423 13.96 -18.37 108.61
N TYR A 424 14.93 -19.24 108.33
CA TYR A 424 15.91 -19.68 109.33
C TYR A 424 16.86 -18.54 109.75
N THR A 425 17.42 -17.83 108.78
CA THR A 425 18.31 -16.68 108.99
C THR A 425 17.63 -15.58 109.81
N LYS A 426 16.37 -15.26 109.50
CA LYS A 426 15.58 -14.31 110.29
C LYS A 426 15.36 -14.79 111.73
N SER A 427 14.97 -16.05 111.93
CA SER A 427 14.80 -16.64 113.27
C SER A 427 16.10 -16.65 114.08
N LEU A 428 17.25 -16.85 113.42
CA LEU A 428 18.56 -16.75 114.04
C LEU A 428 18.86 -15.31 114.48
N ASN A 429 18.64 -14.34 113.61
CA ASN A 429 18.85 -12.92 113.89
C ASN A 429 17.94 -12.40 115.02
N ASP A 430 16.65 -12.77 115.01
CA ASP A 430 15.69 -12.45 116.07
C ASP A 430 16.13 -13.02 117.44
N ASN A 431 16.82 -14.18 117.46
CA ASN A 431 17.36 -14.77 118.68
C ASN A 431 18.68 -14.10 119.14
N ILE A 432 19.57 -13.73 118.20
CA ILE A 432 20.77 -12.94 118.52
C ILE A 432 20.35 -11.61 119.15
N GLN A 433 19.44 -10.87 118.53
CA GLN A 433 19.03 -9.55 118.99
C GLN A 433 18.29 -9.60 120.34
N ARG A 434 17.60 -10.71 120.66
CA ARG A 434 17.10 -10.97 122.04
C ARG A 434 18.24 -11.14 123.05
N SER A 435 19.32 -11.84 122.69
CA SER A 435 20.47 -12.02 123.58
C SER A 435 21.25 -10.71 123.81
N GLU A 436 21.41 -9.89 122.77
CA GLU A 436 22.04 -8.56 122.87
C GLU A 436 21.21 -7.60 123.73
N ASN A 437 19.88 -7.59 123.56
CA ASN A 437 19.00 -6.79 124.42
C ASN A 437 19.06 -7.27 125.88
N SER A 438 19.09 -8.59 126.13
CA SER A 438 19.22 -9.16 127.47
C SER A 438 20.57 -8.90 128.14
N ALA A 439 21.64 -8.66 127.37
CA ALA A 439 22.96 -8.33 127.89
C ALA A 439 23.10 -6.84 128.29
N ASN A 440 22.32 -5.96 127.66
CA ASN A 440 22.35 -4.51 127.93
C ASN A 440 21.50 -4.08 129.15
N GLU A 441 20.61 -4.94 129.68
CA GLU A 441 19.80 -4.63 130.88
C GLU A 441 20.47 -4.99 132.22
N SER A 442 21.59 -5.74 132.23
CA SER A 442 22.15 -6.35 133.44
C SER A 442 23.19 -5.51 134.22
N ASP A 443 23.60 -4.34 133.73
CA ASP A 443 24.66 -3.51 134.35
C ASP A 443 24.16 -2.43 135.34
N ALA A 444 22.96 -2.61 135.91
CA ALA A 444 22.36 -1.66 136.87
C ALA A 444 21.79 -2.33 138.14
N GLN A 445 22.47 -2.08 139.28
CA GLN A 445 22.00 -2.29 140.67
C GLN A 445 21.74 -3.75 141.12
N GLY A 446 22.61 -4.31 141.97
CA GLY A 446 22.45 -5.68 142.49
C GLY A 446 23.30 -6.07 143.71
N SER A 447 23.56 -5.13 144.63
CA SER A 447 24.57 -5.30 145.69
C SER A 447 24.23 -6.31 146.80
N SER A 448 25.20 -7.17 147.14
CA SER A 448 25.46 -7.73 148.48
C SER A 448 24.42 -8.65 149.16
N SER A 449 24.76 -9.94 149.30
CA SER A 449 24.83 -10.57 150.64
C SER A 449 25.73 -11.82 150.73
N LEU A 450 26.38 -11.99 151.89
CA LEU A 450 26.85 -13.24 152.53
C LEU A 450 27.53 -14.35 151.66
N SER A 451 28.76 -14.09 151.20
CA SER A 451 30.05 -14.62 151.73
C SER A 451 30.18 -16.02 152.41
N GLN A 452 29.16 -16.89 152.43
CA GLN A 452 29.22 -18.22 153.07
C GLN A 452 28.64 -19.37 152.23
N VAL A 453 27.84 -19.08 151.20
CA VAL A 453 27.41 -20.10 150.21
C VAL A 453 28.45 -20.24 149.07
N GLN A 454 29.27 -19.21 148.84
CA GLN A 454 30.12 -19.08 147.65
C GLN A 454 31.11 -20.23 147.45
N THR A 455 31.71 -20.83 148.48
CA THR A 455 32.69 -21.93 148.26
C THR A 455 32.02 -23.20 147.72
N ALA A 456 30.91 -23.63 148.34
CA ALA A 456 30.16 -24.81 147.89
C ALA A 456 29.44 -24.54 146.55
N ALA A 457 28.95 -23.32 146.33
CA ALA A 457 28.41 -22.92 145.04
C ALA A 457 29.48 -22.90 143.94
N VAL A 458 30.69 -22.39 144.21
CA VAL A 458 31.80 -22.38 143.24
C VAL A 458 32.24 -23.79 142.88
N ASP A 459 32.28 -24.76 143.80
CA ASP A 459 32.63 -26.14 143.45
C ASP A 459 31.53 -26.86 142.65
N ASN A 460 30.25 -26.55 142.91
CA ASN A 460 29.14 -27.08 142.10
C ASN A 460 29.09 -26.41 140.72
N LEU A 461 29.29 -25.09 140.65
CA LEU A 461 29.36 -24.32 139.41
C LEU A 461 30.61 -24.71 138.60
N ASN A 462 31.76 -25.01 139.23
CA ASN A 462 32.94 -25.56 138.58
C ASN A 462 32.72 -26.97 138.01
N ARG A 463 31.64 -27.66 138.38
CA ARG A 463 31.23 -28.95 137.81
C ARG A 463 30.20 -28.74 136.71
N GLU A 464 29.15 -27.96 136.96
CA GLU A 464 28.14 -27.59 135.94
C GLU A 464 28.78 -26.84 134.77
N LEU A 465 29.71 -25.91 135.01
CA LEU A 465 30.49 -25.21 133.98
C LEU A 465 31.47 -26.14 133.24
N ARG A 466 31.90 -27.27 133.82
CA ARG A 466 32.67 -28.30 133.08
C ARG A 466 31.76 -29.11 132.18
N GLU A 467 30.61 -29.52 132.69
CA GLU A 467 29.58 -30.25 131.93
C GLU A 467 29.05 -29.36 130.78
N GLU A 468 28.80 -28.08 131.04
CA GLU A 468 28.44 -27.06 130.04
C GLU A 468 29.60 -26.76 129.08
N VAL A 469 30.85 -26.63 129.54
CA VAL A 469 32.00 -26.52 128.63
C VAL A 469 32.15 -27.75 127.74
N THR A 470 31.86 -28.97 128.22
CA THR A 470 31.86 -30.15 127.33
C THR A 470 30.69 -30.14 126.34
N MET A 471 29.51 -29.68 126.73
CA MET A 471 28.39 -29.52 125.78
C MET A 471 28.59 -28.35 124.80
N LEU A 472 29.29 -27.29 125.21
CA LEU A 472 29.70 -26.19 124.34
C LEU A 472 30.87 -26.60 123.43
N GLN A 473 31.77 -27.48 123.87
CA GLN A 473 32.80 -28.08 123.02
C GLN A 473 32.18 -29.01 121.97
N GLU A 474 31.21 -29.85 122.35
CA GLU A 474 30.51 -30.73 121.40
C GLU A 474 29.57 -29.94 120.46
N ARG A 475 28.90 -28.90 120.98
CA ARG A 475 28.15 -27.94 120.15
C ARG A 475 29.07 -27.14 119.22
N ASN A 476 30.27 -26.76 119.66
CA ASN A 476 31.25 -26.09 118.81
C ASN A 476 31.87 -27.07 117.80
N ARG A 477 32.02 -28.36 118.12
CA ARG A 477 32.40 -29.39 117.15
C ARG A 477 31.35 -29.52 116.06
N LEU A 478 30.07 -29.64 116.43
CA LEU A 478 28.95 -29.71 115.48
C LEU A 478 28.73 -28.40 114.72
N LEU A 479 28.97 -27.24 115.34
CA LEU A 479 28.93 -25.95 114.65
C LEU A 479 30.14 -25.74 113.75
N GLU A 480 31.32 -26.28 114.07
CA GLU A 480 32.50 -26.24 113.19
C GLU A 480 32.35 -27.22 112.03
N GLU A 481 31.79 -28.41 112.25
CA GLU A 481 31.40 -29.36 111.20
C GLU A 481 30.34 -28.74 110.27
N HIS A 482 29.27 -28.16 110.82
CA HIS A 482 28.31 -27.37 110.00
C HIS A 482 28.92 -26.09 109.42
N ARG A 483 29.98 -25.50 110.00
CA ARG A 483 30.70 -24.36 109.42
C ARG A 483 31.57 -24.82 108.26
N GLU A 484 32.20 -26.00 108.32
CA GLU A 484 32.91 -26.60 107.19
C GLU A 484 31.96 -27.05 106.09
N GLU A 485 30.78 -27.61 106.42
CA GLU A 485 29.71 -27.88 105.44
C GLU A 485 29.18 -26.58 104.81
N LEU A 486 28.93 -25.53 105.60
CA LEU A 486 28.54 -24.21 105.08
C LEU A 486 29.68 -23.52 104.34
N GLN A 487 30.95 -23.77 104.66
CA GLN A 487 32.10 -23.17 104.00
C GLN A 487 32.52 -23.93 102.73
N THR A 488 32.22 -25.23 102.63
CA THR A 488 32.25 -25.98 101.36
C THR A 488 31.04 -25.65 100.49
N SER A 489 29.84 -25.52 101.05
CA SER A 489 28.65 -25.04 100.33
C SER A 489 28.79 -23.60 99.88
N LEU A 490 29.37 -22.71 100.70
CA LEU A 490 29.72 -21.35 100.30
C LEU A 490 30.86 -21.34 99.29
N LYS A 491 31.87 -22.22 99.35
CA LYS A 491 32.84 -22.35 98.25
C LYS A 491 32.17 -22.83 96.95
N ALA A 492 31.19 -23.72 97.02
CA ALA A 492 30.45 -24.19 95.85
C ALA A 492 29.47 -23.14 95.29
N LEU A 493 28.81 -22.37 96.15
CA LEU A 493 27.94 -21.26 95.76
C LEU A 493 28.74 -20.03 95.32
N GLN A 494 29.86 -19.73 95.97
CA GLN A 494 30.79 -18.69 95.55
C GLN A 494 31.45 -19.08 94.21
N GLY A 495 31.83 -20.34 94.00
CA GLY A 495 32.22 -20.85 92.68
C GLY A 495 31.12 -20.72 91.61
N LYS A 496 29.83 -20.66 92.00
CA LYS A 496 28.70 -20.40 91.10
C LYS A 496 28.29 -18.93 91.00
N VAL A 497 28.65 -18.08 91.96
CA VAL A 497 28.33 -16.64 91.98
C VAL A 497 29.47 -15.80 91.42
N ASP A 498 30.72 -16.15 91.74
CA ASP A 498 31.89 -15.75 90.96
C ASP A 498 31.77 -16.35 89.56
N GLY A 499 31.37 -17.62 89.42
CA GLY A 499 31.01 -18.23 88.13
C GLY A 499 29.96 -17.43 87.35
N GLY A 500 28.80 -17.10 87.93
CA GLY A 500 27.73 -16.36 87.24
C GLY A 500 28.02 -14.86 87.02
N ARG A 501 28.86 -14.24 87.86
CA ARG A 501 29.38 -12.89 87.60
C ARG A 501 30.49 -12.90 86.56
N GLN A 502 31.33 -13.92 86.52
CA GLN A 502 32.27 -14.15 85.44
C GLN A 502 31.50 -14.45 84.16
N ASP A 503 30.54 -15.37 84.09
CA ASP A 503 29.80 -15.64 82.84
C ASP A 503 29.16 -14.37 82.25
N GLN A 504 28.72 -13.39 83.05
CA GLN A 504 28.30 -12.09 82.51
C GLN A 504 29.45 -11.09 82.25
N THR A 505 30.42 -10.91 83.16
CA THR A 505 31.51 -9.95 82.92
C THR A 505 32.56 -10.47 81.97
N SER A 506 32.90 -11.76 82.01
CA SER A 506 33.58 -12.52 80.97
C SER A 506 32.79 -12.56 79.67
N GLN A 507 31.45 -12.69 79.58
CA GLN A 507 30.82 -12.51 78.25
C GLN A 507 30.98 -11.07 77.73
N THR A 508 30.85 -10.05 78.57
CA THR A 508 31.13 -8.67 78.12
C THR A 508 32.61 -8.40 77.85
N ASN A 509 33.52 -9.05 78.56
CA ASN A 509 34.96 -8.88 78.43
C ASN A 509 35.53 -9.77 77.32
N GLU A 510 35.00 -10.96 77.07
CA GLU A 510 35.30 -11.82 75.92
C GLU A 510 34.77 -11.15 74.66
N ILE A 511 33.56 -10.57 74.66
CA ILE A 511 33.12 -9.74 73.52
C ILE A 511 33.99 -8.47 73.38
N ALA A 512 34.41 -7.83 74.48
CA ALA A 512 35.29 -6.65 74.40
C ALA A 512 36.74 -7.00 74.02
N ASP A 513 37.25 -8.16 74.43
CA ASP A 513 38.60 -8.66 74.17
C ASP A 513 38.67 -9.38 72.82
N GLU A 514 37.60 -10.01 72.34
CA GLU A 514 37.43 -10.41 70.94
C GLU A 514 37.33 -9.17 70.06
N VAL A 515 36.53 -8.16 70.39
CA VAL A 515 36.50 -6.91 69.62
C VAL A 515 37.87 -6.21 69.70
N SER A 516 38.56 -6.22 70.83
CA SER A 516 39.91 -5.67 70.98
C SER A 516 40.94 -6.47 70.19
N ALA A 517 40.89 -7.81 70.21
CA ALA A 517 41.78 -8.73 69.52
C ALA A 517 41.51 -8.76 68.01
N LEU A 518 40.26 -8.68 67.56
CA LEU A 518 39.89 -8.49 66.15
C LEU A 518 40.32 -7.09 65.67
N THR A 519 40.21 -6.05 66.51
CA THR A 519 40.75 -4.73 66.16
C THR A 519 42.30 -4.72 66.21
N ALA A 520 42.93 -5.54 67.05
CA ALA A 520 44.38 -5.72 67.08
C ALA A 520 44.86 -6.48 65.85
N GLN A 521 44.27 -7.64 65.53
CA GLN A 521 44.48 -8.40 64.30
C GLN A 521 44.18 -7.57 63.06
N LEU A 522 43.17 -6.70 63.07
CA LEU A 522 42.91 -5.80 61.94
C LEU A 522 44.01 -4.74 61.80
N ARG A 523 44.51 -4.16 62.91
CA ARG A 523 45.68 -3.26 62.87
C ARG A 523 46.96 -3.99 62.46
N GLU A 524 47.16 -5.22 62.92
CA GLU A 524 48.31 -6.06 62.61
C GLU A 524 48.28 -6.53 61.17
N ALA A 525 47.12 -6.94 60.64
CA ALA A 525 46.91 -7.24 59.23
C ALA A 525 47.03 -5.99 58.34
N LEU A 526 46.63 -4.80 58.81
CA LEU A 526 46.87 -3.54 58.09
C LEU A 526 48.36 -3.14 58.12
N ALA A 527 49.07 -3.36 59.22
CA ALA A 527 50.51 -3.13 59.33
C ALA A 527 51.31 -4.14 58.49
N ALA A 528 50.95 -5.41 58.52
CA ALA A 528 51.53 -6.46 57.68
C ALA A 528 51.21 -6.21 56.20
N ASN A 529 50.00 -5.74 55.84
CA ASN A 529 49.72 -5.30 54.47
C ASN A 529 50.58 -4.09 54.08
N ALA A 530 50.80 -3.12 54.96
CA ALA A 530 51.68 -1.98 54.70
C ALA A 530 53.14 -2.44 54.48
N GLU A 531 53.67 -3.30 55.35
CA GLU A 531 55.00 -3.91 55.19
C GLU A 531 55.09 -4.74 53.91
N LYS A 532 54.05 -5.52 53.57
CA LYS A 532 53.99 -6.29 52.31
C LYS A 532 53.86 -5.39 51.08
N THR A 533 53.25 -4.20 51.17
CA THR A 533 53.31 -3.22 50.08
C THR A 533 54.70 -2.60 49.94
N GLU A 534 55.39 -2.29 51.05
CA GLU A 534 56.77 -1.80 51.02
C GLU A 534 57.75 -2.88 50.52
N GLU A 535 57.53 -4.15 50.87
CA GLU A 535 58.27 -5.31 50.32
C GLU A 535 57.98 -5.48 48.82
N CYS A 536 56.72 -5.37 48.37
CA CYS A 536 56.38 -5.42 46.95
C CYS A 536 57.00 -4.25 46.17
N GLU A 537 57.13 -3.06 46.77
CA GLU A 537 57.77 -1.89 46.16
C GLU A 537 59.30 -2.05 46.10
N LYS A 538 59.93 -2.60 47.15
CA LYS A 538 61.35 -3.01 47.14
C LYS A 538 61.62 -4.10 46.10
N LEU A 539 60.74 -5.08 45.96
CA LEU A 539 60.85 -6.15 44.95
C LEU A 539 60.66 -5.62 43.52
N ARG A 540 59.78 -4.63 43.31
CA ARG A 540 59.69 -3.89 42.04
C ARG A 540 60.98 -3.14 41.74
N GLN A 541 61.50 -2.36 42.68
CA GLN A 541 62.78 -1.65 42.52
C GLN A 541 63.93 -2.62 42.19
N GLN A 542 63.98 -3.79 42.85
CA GLN A 542 64.96 -4.85 42.53
C GLN A 542 64.74 -5.46 41.14
N ALA A 543 63.48 -5.64 40.70
CA ALA A 543 63.19 -6.12 39.35
C ALA A 543 63.61 -5.10 38.28
N ASP A 544 63.28 -3.82 38.46
CA ASP A 544 63.70 -2.72 37.58
C ASP A 544 65.23 -2.62 37.50
N ASP A 545 65.93 -2.77 38.64
CA ASP A 545 67.40 -2.71 38.69
C ASP A 545 68.07 -3.96 38.11
N LEU A 546 67.43 -5.14 38.21
CA LEU A 546 67.85 -6.35 37.50
C LEU A 546 67.57 -6.25 36.00
N GLU A 547 66.50 -5.60 35.55
CA GLU A 547 66.25 -5.35 34.12
C GLU A 547 67.29 -4.38 33.53
N LYS A 548 67.67 -3.34 34.28
CA LYS A 548 68.82 -2.46 33.95
C LYS A 548 70.13 -3.25 33.89
N GLU A 549 70.34 -4.23 34.78
CA GLU A 549 71.53 -5.08 34.70
C GLU A 549 71.47 -6.04 33.50
N VAL A 550 70.33 -6.65 33.21
CA VAL A 550 70.14 -7.56 32.05
C VAL A 550 70.33 -6.83 30.73
N THR A 551 69.78 -5.62 30.58
CA THR A 551 69.98 -4.80 29.37
C THR A 551 71.44 -4.33 29.21
N LEU A 552 72.13 -4.00 30.31
CA LEU A 552 73.55 -3.65 30.28
C LEU A 552 74.44 -4.87 29.99
N ARG A 553 74.11 -6.05 30.53
CA ARG A 553 74.76 -7.32 30.19
C ARG A 553 74.52 -7.71 28.73
N GLN A 554 73.31 -7.52 28.21
CA GLN A 554 72.99 -7.76 26.79
C GLN A 554 73.82 -6.86 25.88
N SER A 555 73.90 -5.55 26.17
CA SER A 555 74.77 -4.60 25.46
C SER A 555 76.24 -5.04 25.46
N CYS A 556 76.74 -5.55 26.60
CA CYS A 556 78.10 -6.12 26.69
C CYS A 556 78.28 -7.40 25.86
N VAL A 557 77.27 -8.29 25.81
CA VAL A 557 77.27 -9.48 24.93
C VAL A 557 77.25 -9.07 23.46
N ASP A 558 76.45 -8.08 23.08
CA ASP A 558 76.38 -7.55 21.71
C ASP A 558 77.71 -6.91 21.28
N GLU A 559 78.38 -6.18 22.19
CA GLU A 559 79.74 -5.68 21.95
C GLU A 559 80.75 -6.83 21.83
N MET A 560 80.68 -7.87 22.67
CA MET A 560 81.53 -9.06 22.55
C MET A 560 81.30 -9.81 21.23
N ILE A 561 80.06 -9.87 20.74
CA ILE A 561 79.73 -10.44 19.43
C ILE A 561 80.33 -9.58 18.32
N ALA A 562 80.23 -8.25 18.40
CA ALA A 562 80.85 -7.33 17.44
C ALA A 562 82.38 -7.46 17.42
N GLN A 563 83.02 -7.53 18.58
CA GLN A 563 84.46 -7.74 18.73
C GLN A 563 84.89 -9.13 18.19
N THR A 564 84.11 -10.17 18.45
CA THR A 564 84.35 -11.54 17.94
C THR A 564 84.25 -11.58 16.40
N ASN A 565 83.23 -10.94 15.83
CA ASN A 565 83.09 -10.80 14.37
C ASN A 565 84.26 -10.03 13.76
N ALA A 566 84.71 -8.94 14.38
CA ALA A 566 85.89 -8.19 13.95
C ALA A 566 87.18 -9.02 14.00
N LEU A 567 87.39 -9.79 15.08
CA LEU A 567 88.49 -10.75 15.21
C LEU A 567 88.43 -11.87 14.16
N GLN A 568 87.24 -12.37 13.84
CA GLN A 568 87.06 -13.40 12.82
C GLN A 568 87.35 -12.87 11.40
N VAL A 569 86.98 -11.62 11.10
CA VAL A 569 87.38 -10.92 9.87
C VAL A 569 88.90 -10.71 9.82
N GLN A 570 89.52 -10.27 10.91
CA GLN A 570 90.99 -10.18 11.00
C GLN A 570 91.66 -11.54 10.80
N LEU A 571 91.12 -12.62 11.37
CA LEU A 571 91.65 -13.97 11.21
C LEU A 571 91.51 -14.47 9.77
N GLN A 572 90.41 -14.17 9.07
CA GLN A 572 90.26 -14.46 7.64
C GLN A 572 91.26 -13.68 6.78
N LEU A 573 91.49 -12.39 7.07
CA LEU A 573 92.51 -11.58 6.41
C LEU A 573 93.92 -12.12 6.68
N ALA A 574 94.25 -12.47 7.93
CA ALA A 574 95.52 -13.08 8.31
C ALA A 574 95.71 -14.47 7.68
N ALA A 575 94.66 -15.27 7.52
CA ALA A 575 94.69 -16.54 6.81
C ALA A 575 94.96 -16.34 5.30
N LYS A 576 94.34 -15.32 4.68
CA LYS A 576 94.58 -14.95 3.28
C LYS A 576 96.02 -14.47 3.04
N VAL A 577 96.56 -13.64 3.94
CA VAL A 577 97.97 -13.20 3.92
C VAL A 577 98.92 -14.39 4.16
N ASN A 578 98.60 -15.28 5.09
CA ASN A 578 99.38 -16.52 5.30
C ASN A 578 99.33 -17.48 4.11
N LEU A 579 98.25 -17.49 3.33
CA LEU A 579 98.16 -18.27 2.09
C LEU A 579 99.09 -17.69 1.01
N GLN A 580 99.13 -16.35 0.88
CA GLN A 580 100.05 -15.65 -0.02
C GLN A 580 101.52 -15.84 0.42
N LEU A 581 101.81 -15.75 1.72
CA LEU A 581 103.14 -16.05 2.27
C LEU A 581 103.52 -17.52 2.06
N LYS A 582 102.59 -18.48 2.21
CA LYS A 582 102.85 -19.89 1.89
C LYS A 582 103.14 -20.12 0.41
N GLN A 583 102.49 -19.38 -0.50
CA GLN A 583 102.82 -19.42 -1.93
C GLN A 583 104.25 -18.89 -2.18
N GLN A 584 104.61 -17.74 -1.59
CA GLN A 584 105.98 -17.19 -1.68
C GLN A 584 107.03 -18.12 -1.03
N ILE A 585 106.71 -18.75 0.10
CA ILE A 585 107.59 -19.72 0.76
C ILE A 585 107.75 -20.96 -0.13
N LEU A 586 106.71 -21.49 -0.77
CA LEU A 586 106.84 -22.60 -1.71
C LEU A 586 107.68 -22.25 -2.97
N GLU A 587 107.68 -20.99 -3.41
CA GLU A 587 108.60 -20.50 -4.45
C GLU A 587 110.05 -20.38 -3.93
N LYS A 588 110.23 -19.97 -2.67
CA LYS A 588 111.55 -19.92 -2.02
C LYS A 588 112.10 -21.29 -1.69
N ASP A 589 111.29 -22.24 -1.23
CA ASP A 589 111.69 -23.62 -0.92
C ASP A 589 112.00 -24.43 -2.19
N ARG A 590 111.34 -24.14 -3.32
CA ARG A 590 111.80 -24.61 -4.63
C ARG A 590 113.20 -24.10 -4.97
N SER A 591 113.53 -22.87 -4.58
CA SER A 591 114.87 -22.30 -4.72
C SER A 591 115.86 -22.83 -3.67
N LEU A 592 115.38 -23.17 -2.47
CA LEU A 592 116.21 -23.59 -1.32
C LEU A 592 116.54 -25.08 -1.33
N ASN A 593 115.61 -25.95 -1.77
CA ASN A 593 115.91 -27.36 -2.03
C ASN A 593 116.98 -27.50 -3.13
N SER A 594 116.96 -26.60 -4.14
CA SER A 594 118.02 -26.50 -5.15
C SER A 594 119.41 -26.09 -4.60
N MET A 595 119.53 -25.74 -3.31
CA MET A 595 120.81 -25.54 -2.61
C MET A 595 121.00 -26.47 -1.40
N SER A 596 119.93 -27.08 -0.87
CA SER A 596 120.00 -27.98 0.29
C SER A 596 120.56 -29.35 -0.06
N GLU A 597 120.41 -29.79 -1.32
CA GLU A 597 121.07 -31.00 -1.85
C GLU A 597 122.61 -30.92 -1.79
N GLU A 598 123.20 -29.71 -1.73
CA GLU A 598 124.65 -29.53 -1.66
C GLU A 598 125.25 -29.73 -0.25
N LEU A 599 124.47 -29.63 0.83
CA LEU A 599 125.03 -29.35 2.17
C LEU A 599 125.04 -30.51 3.18
N ASN A 600 124.27 -31.60 2.99
CA ASN A 600 123.87 -32.44 4.12
C ASN A 600 124.75 -33.70 4.38
N ARG A 601 125.83 -33.57 5.18
CA ARG A 601 126.68 -34.69 5.69
C ARG A 601 127.28 -34.46 7.12
N LYS A 602 126.75 -35.13 8.20
CA LYS A 602 127.38 -35.63 9.51
C LYS A 602 127.06 -35.04 10.96
N GLN A 603 126.23 -35.72 11.81
CA GLN A 603 126.38 -36.40 13.19
C GLN A 603 126.74 -35.76 14.66
N PRO A 604 126.54 -36.43 15.90
CA PRO A 604 126.16 -35.92 17.33
C PRO A 604 126.79 -36.52 18.75
N GLU A 605 126.29 -36.28 20.07
CA GLU A 605 126.45 -36.92 21.55
C GLU A 605 126.90 -36.07 22.91
N SER A 606 126.94 -36.29 24.32
CA SER A 606 126.60 -37.24 25.55
C SER A 606 126.65 -36.72 27.13
N THR A 607 126.62 -37.49 28.33
CA THR A 607 126.40 -37.04 29.86
C THR A 607 126.83 -37.87 31.26
N ARG A 608 126.76 -37.35 32.60
CA ARG A 608 126.65 -37.93 34.11
C ARG A 608 127.86 -37.99 35.26
N HIS A 609 127.95 -38.24 36.66
CA HIS A 609 127.31 -38.11 38.12
C HIS A 609 128.17 -38.53 39.52
N ASP A 610 127.78 -38.23 40.86
CA ASP A 610 127.88 -38.85 42.36
C ASP A 610 128.94 -38.77 43.67
N PRO A 611 128.63 -39.01 45.06
CA PRO A 611 129.39 -38.81 46.48
C PRO A 611 129.27 -39.86 47.78
N HIS A 612 129.61 -39.87 49.20
CA HIS A 612 130.49 -39.34 50.42
C HIS A 612 130.23 -39.87 52.03
N PHE A 613 131.17 -40.06 53.11
CA PHE A 613 130.99 -40.21 54.73
C PHE A 613 132.19 -40.54 55.87
N GLU A 614 132.10 -40.46 57.32
CA GLU A 614 133.11 -40.79 58.55
C GLU A 614 132.63 -40.82 60.16
N GLN A 615 133.20 -40.97 61.48
CA GLN A 615 134.32 -41.53 62.51
C GLN A 615 134.12 -41.23 64.16
N GLN A 616 134.79 -41.47 65.42
CA GLN A 616 135.75 -42.38 66.34
C GLN A 616 136.06 -42.02 67.98
N SER A 617 136.62 -42.82 69.05
CA SER A 617 137.13 -42.47 70.55
C SER A 617 137.73 -43.53 71.73
N TYR A 618 138.44 -43.23 72.95
CA TYR A 618 139.08 -44.16 74.12
C TYR A 618 139.64 -43.70 75.67
N PRO A 619 140.10 -44.56 76.74
CA PRO A 619 140.60 -44.39 78.27
C PRO A 619 142.03 -44.99 78.86
N PRO A 620 142.62 -45.37 80.16
CA PRO A 620 142.49 -45.50 81.76
C PRO A 620 143.74 -45.08 82.81
N GLN A 621 144.32 -45.49 84.07
CA GLN A 621 144.34 -46.50 85.31
C GLN A 621 145.08 -46.18 86.81
N GLU A 622 145.80 -47.06 87.69
CA GLU A 622 145.95 -47.16 89.29
C GLU A 622 147.34 -47.51 90.21
N VAL A 623 147.42 -47.73 91.63
CA VAL A 623 148.65 -47.95 92.66
C VAL A 623 148.58 -48.63 94.19
N ASP A 624 149.65 -48.84 95.13
CA ASP A 624 149.77 -49.63 96.52
C ASP A 624 150.97 -49.44 97.70
N GLN A 625 150.94 -49.98 99.03
CA GLN A 625 152.04 -50.56 100.06
C GLN A 625 152.23 -50.25 101.71
N GLU A 626 152.86 -51.11 102.67
CA GLU A 626 153.02 -51.01 104.26
C GLU A 626 154.09 -51.82 105.20
N LYS A 627 154.33 -51.51 106.55
CA LYS A 627 154.33 -52.43 107.80
C LYS A 627 154.64 -51.92 109.27
N GLU A 628 155.71 -51.15 109.61
CA GLU A 628 156.12 -50.89 111.05
C GLU A 628 155.05 -50.13 111.88
N GLU A 629 154.09 -49.55 111.16
CA GLU A 629 152.79 -49.07 111.63
C GLU A 629 152.09 -49.95 112.67
N LEU A 630 152.28 -51.28 112.71
CA LEU A 630 151.38 -52.20 113.44
C LEU A 630 151.14 -51.90 114.93
N SER A 631 152.06 -51.25 115.65
CA SER A 631 151.79 -50.78 117.02
C SER A 631 151.09 -49.42 117.05
N GLY A 632 151.47 -48.50 116.17
CA GLY A 632 150.75 -47.23 115.96
C GLY A 632 149.31 -47.46 115.50
N LYS A 633 149.09 -48.52 114.70
CA LYS A 633 147.79 -49.00 114.25
C LYS A 633 146.85 -49.35 115.40
N ILE A 634 147.30 -49.69 116.61
CA ILE A 634 146.38 -49.96 117.73
C ILE A 634 145.86 -48.66 118.37
N GLU A 635 146.70 -47.63 118.52
CA GLU A 635 146.24 -46.32 119.00
C GLU A 635 145.49 -45.55 117.90
N GLN A 636 145.93 -45.68 116.64
CA GLN A 636 145.18 -45.23 115.46
C GLN A 636 143.82 -45.93 115.39
N LEU A 637 143.72 -47.26 115.48
CA LEU A 637 142.44 -47.99 115.48
C LEU A 637 141.51 -47.56 116.62
N ASN A 638 142.03 -47.19 117.79
CA ASN A 638 141.20 -46.66 118.88
C ASN A 638 140.69 -45.24 118.59
N ALA A 639 141.55 -44.35 118.08
CA ALA A 639 141.16 -43.00 117.65
C ALA A 639 140.23 -43.03 116.40
N GLU A 640 140.42 -44.02 115.53
CA GLU A 640 139.62 -44.33 114.36
C GLU A 640 138.28 -44.94 114.77
N CYS A 641 138.22 -45.85 115.74
CA CYS A 641 136.96 -46.31 116.34
C CYS A 641 136.18 -45.16 117.02
N ALA A 642 136.84 -44.17 117.59
CA ALA A 642 136.19 -42.97 118.10
C ALA A 642 135.64 -42.10 116.95
N ARG A 643 136.45 -41.81 115.92
CA ARG A 643 136.02 -41.09 114.70
C ARG A 643 134.92 -41.80 113.94
N LEU A 644 134.95 -43.14 113.87
CA LEU A 644 133.92 -43.95 113.22
C LEU A 644 132.62 -43.94 114.00
N LYS A 645 132.65 -43.85 115.34
CA LYS A 645 131.44 -43.63 116.16
C LYS A 645 130.86 -42.23 115.96
N GLU A 646 131.69 -41.19 115.88
CA GLU A 646 131.25 -39.83 115.57
C GLU A 646 130.74 -39.69 114.13
N ALA A 647 131.37 -40.37 113.17
CA ALA A 647 130.90 -40.46 111.80
C ALA A 647 129.60 -41.28 111.69
N LEU A 648 129.44 -42.34 112.49
CA LEU A 648 128.22 -43.15 112.54
C LEU A 648 127.05 -42.33 113.10
N THR A 649 127.20 -41.66 114.25
CA THR A 649 126.11 -40.83 114.79
C THR A 649 125.79 -39.63 113.88
N LYS A 650 126.78 -39.09 113.19
CA LYS A 650 126.56 -38.09 112.13
C LYS A 650 125.80 -38.67 110.92
N ALA A 651 126.11 -39.89 110.49
CA ALA A 651 125.40 -40.57 109.42
C ALA A 651 123.97 -40.96 109.83
N GLU A 652 123.76 -41.44 111.07
CA GLU A 652 122.45 -41.73 111.65
C GLU A 652 121.57 -40.48 111.70
N ASN A 653 122.12 -39.34 112.12
CA ASN A 653 121.43 -38.05 112.06
C ASN A 653 121.11 -37.64 110.61
N GLN A 654 122.04 -37.77 109.67
CA GLN A 654 121.81 -37.47 108.25
C GLN A 654 120.78 -38.41 107.59
N ILE A 655 120.71 -39.67 108.03
CA ILE A 655 119.66 -40.62 107.62
C ILE A 655 118.31 -40.18 108.18
N CYS A 656 118.23 -39.82 109.47
CA CYS A 656 116.99 -39.32 110.08
C CYS A 656 116.50 -38.01 109.43
N GLU A 657 117.41 -37.08 109.13
CA GLU A 657 117.12 -35.87 108.33
C GLU A 657 116.61 -36.24 106.93
N SER A 658 117.28 -37.17 106.24
CA SER A 658 116.89 -37.64 104.90
C SER A 658 115.55 -38.36 104.89
N GLU A 659 115.24 -39.16 105.91
CA GLU A 659 113.95 -39.81 106.10
C GLU A 659 112.85 -38.79 106.37
N SER A 660 113.11 -37.74 107.16
CA SER A 660 112.15 -36.65 107.38
C SER A 660 111.84 -35.87 106.09
N ALA A 661 112.88 -35.62 105.27
CA ALA A 661 112.74 -34.99 103.95
C ALA A 661 112.00 -35.91 102.96
N LEU A 662 112.33 -37.20 102.91
CA LEU A 662 111.70 -38.17 102.02
C LEU A 662 110.22 -38.41 102.38
N ASN A 663 109.88 -38.44 103.67
CA ASN A 663 108.48 -38.44 104.13
C ASN A 663 107.74 -37.17 103.69
N THR A 664 108.37 -36.00 103.79
CA THR A 664 107.79 -34.72 103.34
C THR A 664 107.55 -34.72 101.81
N ILE A 665 108.56 -35.09 101.03
CA ILE A 665 108.46 -35.22 99.56
C ILE A 665 107.39 -36.26 99.16
N THR A 666 107.19 -37.30 99.98
CA THR A 666 106.14 -38.32 99.77
C THR A 666 104.75 -37.76 100.06
N THR A 667 104.55 -36.96 101.12
CA THR A 667 103.25 -36.32 101.38
C THR A 667 102.93 -35.25 100.32
N GLU A 668 103.91 -34.47 99.88
CA GLU A 668 103.80 -33.52 98.76
C GLU A 668 103.44 -34.23 97.44
N ASN A 669 104.10 -35.35 97.11
CA ASN A 669 103.76 -36.15 95.93
C ASN A 669 102.32 -36.67 95.99
N ASN A 670 101.86 -37.12 97.16
CA ASN A 670 100.49 -37.60 97.33
C ASN A 670 99.46 -36.46 97.20
N GLN A 671 99.76 -35.27 97.71
CA GLN A 671 98.93 -34.07 97.50
C GLN A 671 98.89 -33.66 96.02
N LEU A 672 100.04 -33.62 95.34
CA LEU A 672 100.11 -33.30 93.91
C LEU A 672 99.35 -34.32 93.05
N ARG A 673 99.43 -35.62 93.38
CA ARG A 673 98.61 -36.67 92.75
C ARG A 673 97.12 -36.44 92.97
N GLN A 674 96.71 -36.11 94.20
CA GLN A 674 95.30 -35.82 94.52
C GLN A 674 94.78 -34.61 93.72
N VAL A 675 95.56 -33.52 93.65
CA VAL A 675 95.23 -32.33 92.84
C VAL A 675 95.17 -32.67 91.36
N ALA A 676 96.09 -33.49 90.83
CA ALA A 676 96.06 -33.94 89.44
C ALA A 676 94.81 -34.78 89.13
N THR A 677 94.43 -35.72 90.00
CA THR A 677 93.20 -36.51 89.83
C THR A 677 91.95 -35.64 89.92
N GLN A 678 91.93 -34.66 90.84
CA GLN A 678 90.82 -33.72 90.99
C GLN A 678 90.67 -32.83 89.73
N LYS A 679 91.77 -32.30 89.19
CA LYS A 679 91.75 -31.49 87.96
C LYS A 679 91.42 -32.32 86.72
N HIS A 680 91.80 -33.59 86.67
CA HIS A 680 91.35 -34.48 85.60
C HIS A 680 89.84 -34.74 85.67
N ALA A 681 89.29 -35.03 86.87
CA ALA A 681 87.86 -35.20 87.06
C ALA A 681 87.06 -33.94 86.69
N GLU A 682 87.48 -32.76 87.17
CA GLU A 682 86.90 -31.48 86.76
C GLU A 682 86.94 -31.29 85.24
N SER A 683 88.05 -31.63 84.57
CA SER A 683 88.17 -31.51 83.12
C SER A 683 87.21 -32.44 82.37
N VAL A 684 87.00 -33.68 82.86
CA VAL A 684 86.03 -34.63 82.29
C VAL A 684 84.60 -34.10 82.45
N ASP A 685 84.28 -33.55 83.62
CA ASP A 685 83.01 -32.88 83.91
C ASP A 685 82.76 -31.69 82.96
N TYR A 686 83.79 -30.89 82.65
CA TYR A 686 83.69 -29.80 81.68
C TYR A 686 83.49 -30.32 80.24
N PHE A 687 84.18 -31.38 79.83
CA PHE A 687 83.97 -31.98 78.50
C PHE A 687 82.56 -32.56 78.35
N ALA A 688 82.04 -33.30 79.34
CA ALA A 688 80.69 -33.84 79.31
C ALA A 688 79.61 -32.74 79.23
N ARG A 689 79.81 -31.60 79.92
CA ARG A 689 78.94 -30.42 79.80
C ARG A 689 79.05 -29.75 78.42
N LEU A 690 80.24 -29.74 77.82
CA LEU A 690 80.45 -29.20 76.48
C LEU A 690 79.77 -30.06 75.40
N GLU A 691 79.89 -31.38 75.49
CA GLU A 691 79.22 -32.34 74.60
C GLU A 691 77.69 -32.22 74.72
N ALA A 692 77.15 -32.10 75.95
CA ALA A 692 75.73 -31.87 76.18
C ALA A 692 75.25 -30.53 75.59
N ALA A 693 76.06 -29.47 75.66
CA ALA A 693 75.75 -28.18 75.04
C ALA A 693 75.77 -28.25 73.51
N VAL A 694 76.76 -28.93 72.91
CA VAL A 694 76.83 -29.15 71.45
C VAL A 694 75.63 -29.98 70.96
N ALA A 695 75.21 -31.01 71.71
CA ALA A 695 74.01 -31.78 71.39
C ALA A 695 72.73 -30.93 71.46
N GLN A 696 72.62 -30.00 72.42
CA GLN A 696 71.49 -29.06 72.49
C GLN A 696 71.51 -28.06 71.33
N ILE A 697 72.68 -27.54 70.94
CA ILE A 697 72.83 -26.65 69.78
C ILE A 697 72.35 -27.36 68.51
N ALA A 698 72.81 -28.59 68.23
CA ALA A 698 72.39 -29.35 67.05
C ALA A 698 70.86 -29.60 67.01
N VAL A 699 70.22 -29.83 68.15
CA VAL A 699 68.75 -29.97 68.25
C VAL A 699 68.03 -28.64 68.01
N LEU A 700 68.62 -27.50 68.40
CA LEU A 700 68.06 -26.17 68.13
C LEU A 700 68.27 -25.76 66.67
N GLU A 701 69.43 -26.06 66.07
CA GLU A 701 69.71 -25.86 64.64
C GLU A 701 68.74 -26.66 63.76
N GLN A 702 68.50 -27.94 64.09
CA GLN A 702 67.52 -28.77 63.40
C GLN A 702 66.11 -28.18 63.51
N LYS A 703 65.67 -27.76 64.70
CA LYS A 703 64.37 -27.11 64.89
C LYS A 703 64.24 -25.79 64.14
N LEU A 704 65.31 -25.01 64.05
CA LEU A 704 65.34 -23.77 63.28
C LEU A 704 65.18 -24.07 61.78
N ALA A 705 65.90 -25.07 61.26
CA ALA A 705 65.81 -25.49 59.86
C ALA A 705 64.43 -26.07 59.50
N ASP A 706 63.80 -26.86 60.38
CA ASP A 706 62.46 -27.40 60.16
C ASP A 706 61.38 -26.31 60.25
N SER A 707 61.50 -25.37 61.20
CA SER A 707 60.62 -24.20 61.29
C SER A 707 60.75 -23.30 60.06
N GLN A 708 61.98 -23.10 59.55
CA GLN A 708 62.22 -22.33 58.34
C GLN A 708 61.66 -23.03 57.09
N ARG A 709 61.78 -24.36 56.97
CA ARG A 709 61.09 -25.12 55.92
C ARG A 709 59.58 -24.92 55.96
N GLN A 710 58.96 -24.99 57.14
CA GLN A 710 57.51 -24.79 57.27
C GLN A 710 57.09 -23.37 56.87
N ALA A 711 57.91 -22.35 57.15
CA ALA A 711 57.69 -20.99 56.67
C ALA A 711 57.85 -20.88 55.14
N GLU A 712 58.89 -21.47 54.56
CA GLU A 712 59.13 -21.49 53.11
C GLU A 712 58.02 -22.24 52.34
N GLU A 713 57.54 -23.36 52.86
CA GLU A 713 56.41 -24.15 52.31
C GLU A 713 55.09 -23.37 52.43
N SER A 714 54.84 -22.70 53.55
CA SER A 714 53.66 -21.83 53.72
C SER A 714 53.65 -20.68 52.72
N LEU A 715 54.79 -19.99 52.56
CA LEU A 715 54.98 -18.92 51.57
C LEU A 715 54.86 -19.42 50.12
N ALA A 716 55.26 -20.66 49.83
CA ALA A 716 55.08 -21.27 48.51
C ALA A 716 53.59 -21.53 48.21
N ASN A 717 52.85 -22.10 49.17
CA ASN A 717 51.41 -22.32 49.05
C ASN A 717 50.62 -21.01 48.92
N GLU A 718 51.00 -19.97 49.66
CA GLU A 718 50.38 -18.63 49.58
C GLU A 718 50.69 -17.91 48.26
N ARG A 719 51.91 -18.08 47.70
CA ARG A 719 52.23 -17.62 46.34
C ARG A 719 51.37 -18.33 45.30
N GLU A 720 51.24 -19.66 45.39
CA GLU A 720 50.46 -20.44 44.42
C GLU A 720 48.95 -20.09 44.49
N SER A 721 48.40 -19.83 45.68
CA SER A 721 47.01 -19.38 45.84
C SER A 721 46.81 -17.96 45.30
N ARG A 722 47.76 -17.04 45.54
CA ARG A 722 47.74 -15.67 45.01
C ARG A 722 47.86 -15.65 43.48
N GLU A 723 48.66 -16.53 42.89
CA GLU A 723 48.68 -16.70 41.43
C GLU A 723 47.38 -17.28 40.87
N LYS A 724 46.79 -18.29 41.53
CA LYS A 724 45.48 -18.85 41.13
C LYS A 724 44.41 -17.74 41.11
N LEU A 725 44.34 -16.95 42.18
CA LEU A 725 43.41 -15.82 42.30
C LEU A 725 43.70 -14.72 41.26
N SER A 726 44.97 -14.45 40.95
CA SER A 726 45.37 -13.51 39.90
C SER A 726 44.94 -13.96 38.50
N ARG A 727 45.15 -15.24 38.17
CA ARG A 727 44.72 -15.84 36.89
C ARG A 727 43.20 -15.85 36.76
N GLU A 728 42.46 -16.10 37.84
CA GLU A 728 41.00 -16.04 37.85
C GLU A 728 40.47 -14.61 37.75
N LEU A 729 41.09 -13.64 38.45
CA LEU A 729 40.78 -12.21 38.29
C LEU A 729 41.06 -11.71 36.86
N GLN A 730 42.10 -12.20 36.19
CA GLN A 730 42.35 -11.84 34.79
C GLN A 730 41.27 -12.43 33.88
N ARG A 731 40.97 -13.73 33.99
CA ARG A 731 39.86 -14.38 33.26
C ARG A 731 38.51 -13.67 33.48
N LEU A 732 38.23 -13.19 34.70
CA LEU A 732 37.02 -12.43 35.02
C LEU A 732 36.99 -11.05 34.34
N LYS A 733 38.14 -10.36 34.25
CA LYS A 733 38.24 -9.10 33.48
C LYS A 733 38.08 -9.34 31.99
N ASP A 734 38.77 -10.35 31.45
CA ASP A 734 38.72 -10.69 30.01
C ASP A 734 37.29 -11.08 29.61
N HIS A 735 36.58 -11.84 30.46
CA HIS A 735 35.17 -12.17 30.25
C HIS A 735 34.24 -10.96 30.42
N LEU A 736 34.47 -10.07 31.38
CA LEU A 736 33.65 -8.86 31.54
C LEU A 736 33.81 -7.94 30.33
N LEU A 737 35.04 -7.72 29.89
CA LEU A 737 35.37 -6.92 28.71
C LEU A 737 34.76 -7.55 27.45
N LEU A 738 34.83 -8.87 27.28
CA LEU A 738 34.17 -9.57 26.17
C LEU A 738 32.64 -9.37 26.19
N VAL A 739 32.00 -9.41 27.36
CA VAL A 739 30.55 -9.17 27.50
C VAL A 739 30.18 -7.70 27.25
N GLU A 740 31.03 -6.75 27.63
CA GLU A 740 30.85 -5.33 27.30
C GLU A 740 31.05 -5.07 25.78
N GLU A 741 32.01 -5.74 25.15
CA GLU A 741 32.23 -5.71 23.69
C GLU A 741 31.06 -6.34 22.92
N THR A 742 30.57 -7.53 23.29
CA THR A 742 29.41 -8.13 22.60
C THR A 742 28.15 -7.31 22.81
N SER A 743 27.88 -6.84 24.03
CA SER A 743 26.70 -6.01 24.34
C SER A 743 26.70 -4.66 23.58
N THR A 744 27.87 -4.03 23.44
CA THR A 744 27.98 -2.78 22.65
C THR A 744 27.89 -3.01 21.15
N VAL A 745 28.39 -4.14 20.63
CA VAL A 745 28.19 -4.54 19.22
C VAL A 745 26.71 -4.84 18.95
N GLU A 746 26.07 -5.67 19.76
CA GLU A 746 24.65 -6.02 19.67
C GLU A 746 23.76 -4.77 19.70
N ALA A 747 24.03 -3.81 20.59
CA ALA A 747 23.30 -2.54 20.65
C ALA A 747 23.45 -1.69 19.37
N VAL A 748 24.66 -1.58 18.84
CA VAL A 748 24.93 -0.84 17.58
C VAL A 748 24.31 -1.54 16.37
N GLU A 749 24.21 -2.87 16.37
CA GLU A 749 23.51 -3.60 15.32
C GLU A 749 21.99 -3.51 15.45
N ALA A 750 21.44 -3.49 16.67
CA ALA A 750 20.03 -3.22 16.91
C ALA A 750 19.64 -1.82 16.40
N GLU A 751 20.47 -0.80 16.62
CA GLU A 751 20.26 0.55 16.05
C GLU A 751 20.30 0.56 14.51
N LYS A 752 21.21 -0.21 13.88
CA LYS A 752 21.22 -0.38 12.41
C LYS A 752 19.93 -1.06 11.91
N ARG A 753 19.52 -2.15 12.55
CA ARG A 753 18.29 -2.89 12.19
C ARG A 753 17.05 -2.00 12.38
N GLU A 754 16.98 -1.20 13.45
CA GLU A 754 15.90 -0.23 13.66
C GLU A 754 15.92 0.90 12.62
N THR A 755 17.08 1.46 12.29
CA THR A 755 17.18 2.54 11.29
C THR A 755 16.86 2.07 9.88
N GLU A 756 17.25 0.84 9.50
CA GLU A 756 16.83 0.20 8.25
C GLU A 756 15.31 -0.02 8.22
N LEU A 757 14.70 -0.56 9.29
CA LEU A 757 13.24 -0.73 9.38
C LEU A 757 12.50 0.61 9.32
N ARG A 758 12.99 1.64 10.02
CA ARG A 758 12.47 3.02 9.95
C ARG A 758 12.62 3.65 8.55
N GLU A 759 13.54 3.18 7.72
CA GLU A 759 13.62 3.59 6.31
C GLU A 759 12.72 2.76 5.39
N GLN A 760 12.61 1.45 5.61
CA GLN A 760 11.64 0.60 4.90
C GLN A 760 10.21 1.08 5.14
N ILE A 761 9.84 1.45 6.37
CA ILE A 761 8.54 2.07 6.71
C ILE A 761 8.33 3.35 5.91
N ARG A 762 9.28 4.31 5.94
CA ARG A 762 9.17 5.57 5.15
C ARG A 762 9.04 5.33 3.63
N ARG A 763 9.71 4.32 3.10
CA ARG A 763 9.57 3.92 1.68
C ARG A 763 8.18 3.34 1.41
N LEU A 764 7.66 2.48 2.28
CA LEU A 764 6.31 1.91 2.17
C LEU A 764 5.23 2.99 2.29
N GLU A 765 5.32 3.87 3.29
CA GLU A 765 4.46 5.06 3.46
C GLU A 765 4.44 5.92 2.18
N SER A 766 5.62 6.20 1.60
CA SER A 766 5.74 6.94 0.33
C SER A 766 5.06 6.21 -0.83
N THR A 767 5.17 4.87 -0.93
CA THR A 767 4.46 4.10 -1.97
C THR A 767 2.95 4.03 -1.75
N VAL A 768 2.47 4.02 -0.49
CA VAL A 768 1.03 4.08 -0.19
C VAL A 768 0.48 5.46 -0.56
N VAL A 769 1.15 6.56 -0.17
CA VAL A 769 0.73 7.92 -0.55
C VAL A 769 0.74 8.13 -2.07
N ALA A 770 1.70 7.52 -2.79
CA ALA A 770 1.69 7.53 -4.25
C ALA A 770 0.50 6.74 -4.83
N ALA A 771 0.23 5.53 -4.33
CA ALA A 771 -0.88 4.70 -4.76
C ALA A 771 -2.25 5.35 -4.46
N ASP A 772 -2.42 5.97 -3.28
CA ASP A 772 -3.62 6.74 -2.92
C ASP A 772 -3.78 7.99 -3.81
N SER A 773 -2.68 8.65 -4.16
CA SER A 773 -2.68 9.78 -5.11
C SER A 773 -3.13 9.35 -6.50
N ASP A 774 -2.65 8.21 -6.99
CA ASP A 774 -3.03 7.68 -8.31
C ASP A 774 -4.46 7.10 -8.30
N ALA A 775 -4.89 6.45 -7.22
CA ALA A 775 -6.28 6.03 -7.01
C ALA A 775 -7.25 7.23 -6.98
N ALA A 776 -6.85 8.34 -6.35
CA ALA A 776 -7.61 9.59 -6.37
C ALA A 776 -7.68 10.19 -7.78
N LYS A 777 -6.56 10.24 -8.52
CA LYS A 777 -6.54 10.71 -9.93
C LYS A 777 -7.45 9.87 -10.83
N THR A 778 -7.37 8.54 -10.73
CA THR A 778 -8.24 7.65 -11.53
C THR A 778 -9.71 7.79 -11.15
N THR A 779 -10.02 7.95 -9.85
CA THR A 779 -11.39 8.20 -9.38
C THR A 779 -11.93 9.52 -9.93
N LEU A 780 -11.12 10.58 -9.94
CA LEU A 780 -11.48 11.88 -10.52
C LEU A 780 -11.64 11.83 -12.05
N SER A 781 -10.82 11.05 -12.77
CA SER A 781 -11.00 10.80 -14.21
C SER A 781 -12.33 10.10 -14.48
N MET A 782 -12.60 9.00 -13.78
CA MET A 782 -13.86 8.27 -13.90
C MET A 782 -15.07 9.13 -13.53
N GLN A 783 -14.96 10.02 -12.53
CA GLN A 783 -16.02 10.96 -12.18
C GLN A 783 -16.24 12.02 -13.27
N SER A 784 -15.17 12.50 -13.91
CA SER A 784 -15.24 13.41 -15.06
C SER A 784 -15.90 12.75 -16.28
N GLU A 785 -15.47 11.53 -16.61
CA GLU A 785 -16.05 10.71 -17.68
C GLU A 785 -17.52 10.40 -17.44
N LEU A 786 -17.91 10.01 -16.21
CA LEU A 786 -19.31 9.82 -15.83
C LEU A 786 -20.12 11.11 -15.95
N SER A 787 -19.55 12.26 -15.58
CA SER A 787 -20.22 13.56 -15.72
C SER A 787 -20.45 13.94 -17.19
N SER A 788 -19.46 13.72 -18.05
CA SER A 788 -19.57 13.97 -19.49
C SER A 788 -20.55 12.99 -20.18
N LEU A 789 -20.56 11.71 -19.76
CA LEU A 789 -21.55 10.73 -20.22
C LEU A 789 -22.96 11.11 -19.76
N GLN A 790 -23.14 11.59 -18.53
CA GLN A 790 -24.42 12.08 -18.02
C GLN A 790 -24.92 13.31 -18.80
N GLU A 791 -24.04 14.28 -19.08
CA GLU A 791 -24.36 15.43 -19.93
C GLU A 791 -24.80 14.99 -21.34
N ARG A 792 -24.07 14.06 -21.96
CA ARG A 792 -24.43 13.49 -23.26
C ARG A 792 -25.75 12.73 -23.25
N VAL A 793 -26.10 12.07 -22.14
CA VAL A 793 -27.42 11.44 -21.97
C VAL A 793 -28.53 12.51 -21.87
N VAL A 794 -28.33 13.58 -21.10
CA VAL A 794 -29.31 14.68 -21.01
C VAL A 794 -29.56 15.31 -22.38
N VAL A 795 -28.51 15.65 -23.13
CA VAL A 795 -28.64 16.20 -24.51
C VAL A 795 -29.35 15.21 -25.45
N ALA A 796 -29.10 13.90 -25.31
CA ALA A 796 -29.81 12.89 -26.07
C ALA A 796 -31.31 12.82 -25.69
N GLU A 797 -31.64 12.88 -24.40
CA GLU A 797 -33.03 12.89 -23.91
C GLU A 797 -33.79 14.14 -24.35
N GLU A 798 -33.16 15.33 -24.27
CA GLU A 798 -33.73 16.60 -24.78
C GLU A 798 -33.98 16.53 -26.29
N SER A 799 -33.02 16.03 -27.08
CA SER A 799 -33.22 15.83 -28.51
C SER A 799 -34.37 14.85 -28.81
N ALA A 800 -34.52 13.81 -28.00
CA ALA A 800 -35.60 12.83 -28.13
C ALA A 800 -36.96 13.39 -27.66
N VAL A 801 -37.00 14.43 -26.83
CA VAL A 801 -38.23 15.20 -26.52
C VAL A 801 -38.60 16.10 -27.71
N ASP A 802 -37.66 16.85 -28.27
CA ASP A 802 -37.88 17.71 -29.44
C ASP A 802 -38.37 16.90 -30.66
N TRP A 803 -37.70 15.79 -31.01
CA TRP A 803 -38.16 14.89 -32.06
C TRP A 803 -39.58 14.33 -31.83
N ARG A 804 -39.96 14.05 -30.57
CA ARG A 804 -41.34 13.65 -30.24
C ARG A 804 -42.33 14.80 -30.44
N SER A 805 -42.01 16.01 -29.99
CA SER A 805 -42.87 17.19 -30.20
C SER A 805 -43.09 17.45 -31.69
N ARG A 806 -42.02 17.47 -32.49
CA ARG A 806 -42.08 17.64 -33.95
C ARG A 806 -42.93 16.58 -34.62
N TYR A 807 -42.77 15.31 -34.24
CA TYR A 807 -43.59 14.21 -34.75
C TYR A 807 -45.07 14.33 -34.35
N GLU A 808 -45.38 14.78 -33.13
CA GLU A 808 -46.76 15.01 -32.70
C GLU A 808 -47.42 16.21 -33.39
N ASP A 809 -46.66 17.28 -33.66
CA ASP A 809 -47.13 18.44 -34.43
C ASP A 809 -47.29 18.12 -35.93
N GLU A 810 -46.35 17.40 -36.56
CA GLU A 810 -46.48 16.92 -37.95
C GLU A 810 -47.67 15.96 -38.09
N LYS A 811 -47.85 15.04 -37.13
CA LYS A 811 -49.03 14.17 -37.04
C LYS A 811 -50.32 14.98 -36.89
N ARG A 812 -50.33 16.07 -36.11
CA ARG A 812 -51.50 16.96 -36.00
C ARG A 812 -51.80 17.66 -37.33
N GLN A 813 -50.78 18.19 -38.00
CA GLN A 813 -50.92 18.78 -39.34
C GLN A 813 -51.41 17.76 -40.38
N HIS A 814 -50.99 16.49 -40.30
CA HIS A 814 -51.52 15.42 -41.15
C HIS A 814 -53.00 15.12 -40.85
N PHE A 815 -53.43 15.17 -39.58
CA PHE A 815 -54.86 15.05 -39.26
C PHE A 815 -55.64 16.25 -39.80
N GLU A 816 -55.18 17.49 -39.56
CA GLU A 816 -55.85 18.72 -40.02
C GLU A 816 -55.95 18.78 -41.56
N THR A 817 -54.88 18.42 -42.27
CA THR A 817 -54.91 18.36 -43.75
C THR A 817 -55.77 17.22 -44.29
N ASN A 818 -55.86 16.08 -43.59
CA ASN A 818 -56.78 15.00 -43.95
C ASN A 818 -58.25 15.39 -43.70
N ASP A 819 -58.56 16.11 -42.62
CA ASP A 819 -59.91 16.60 -42.32
C ASP A 819 -60.34 17.70 -43.32
N ALA A 820 -59.41 18.58 -43.69
CA ALA A 820 -59.61 19.55 -44.77
C ALA A 820 -59.80 18.86 -46.14
N LEU A 821 -59.04 17.80 -46.43
CA LEU A 821 -59.21 17.00 -47.64
C LEU A 821 -60.56 16.28 -47.66
N ALA A 822 -61.01 15.68 -46.55
CA ALA A 822 -62.32 15.07 -46.43
C ALA A 822 -63.45 16.10 -46.62
N SER A 823 -63.30 17.30 -46.04
CA SER A 823 -64.23 18.43 -46.22
C SER A 823 -64.30 18.88 -47.68
N LEU A 824 -63.15 18.97 -48.38
CA LEU A 824 -63.11 19.30 -49.80
C LEU A 824 -63.69 18.18 -50.68
N GLN A 825 -63.46 16.90 -50.34
CA GLN A 825 -64.08 15.77 -51.02
C GLN A 825 -65.60 15.79 -50.88
N GLU A 826 -66.13 16.14 -49.70
CA GLU A 826 -67.57 16.28 -49.47
C GLU A 826 -68.16 17.44 -50.28
N VAL A 827 -67.52 18.61 -50.28
CA VAL A 827 -67.95 19.76 -51.13
C VAL A 827 -67.89 19.41 -52.62
N VAL A 828 -66.87 18.69 -53.08
CA VAL A 828 -66.80 18.21 -54.47
C VAL A 828 -67.92 17.21 -54.76
N ARG A 829 -68.26 16.31 -53.82
CA ARG A 829 -69.37 15.37 -53.95
C ARG A 829 -70.72 16.08 -54.00
N GLU A 830 -70.93 17.12 -53.20
CA GLU A 830 -72.12 17.96 -53.24
C GLU A 830 -72.24 18.72 -54.55
N LEU A 831 -71.17 19.38 -55.01
CA LEU A 831 -71.11 20.06 -56.32
C LEU A 831 -71.31 19.09 -57.50
N SER A 832 -70.81 17.86 -57.43
CA SER A 832 -71.12 16.82 -58.43
C SER A 832 -72.60 16.46 -58.43
N ALA A 833 -73.21 16.29 -57.25
CA ALA A 833 -74.64 16.02 -57.13
C ALA A 833 -75.53 17.22 -57.52
N ASP A 834 -75.04 18.46 -57.34
CA ASP A 834 -75.68 19.68 -57.86
C ASP A 834 -75.65 19.68 -59.38
N HIS A 835 -74.48 19.49 -60.00
CA HIS A 835 -74.34 19.40 -61.45
C HIS A 835 -75.18 18.26 -62.05
N GLU A 836 -75.28 17.10 -61.41
CA GLU A 836 -76.18 16.01 -61.84
C GLU A 836 -77.66 16.42 -61.78
N ARG A 837 -78.08 17.11 -60.71
CA ARG A 837 -79.45 17.63 -60.56
C ARG A 837 -79.76 18.76 -61.55
N GLU A 838 -78.80 19.62 -61.85
CA GLU A 838 -78.92 20.66 -62.88
C GLU A 838 -78.98 20.06 -64.29
N ALA A 839 -78.11 19.08 -64.59
CA ALA A 839 -78.10 18.37 -65.87
C ALA A 839 -79.40 17.58 -66.09
N ALA A 840 -79.91 16.90 -65.05
CA ALA A 840 -81.21 16.24 -65.09
C ALA A 840 -82.35 17.24 -65.30
N SER A 841 -82.30 18.40 -64.63
CA SER A 841 -83.29 19.48 -64.80
C SER A 841 -83.25 20.12 -66.20
N ALA A 842 -82.05 20.32 -66.75
CA ALA A 842 -81.84 20.82 -68.11
C ALA A 842 -82.30 19.80 -69.16
N SER A 843 -82.00 18.51 -68.95
CA SER A 843 -82.49 17.40 -69.77
C SER A 843 -84.02 17.33 -69.76
N HIS A 844 -84.65 17.45 -68.58
CA HIS A 844 -86.12 17.47 -68.48
C HIS A 844 -86.74 18.68 -69.20
N ARG A 845 -86.17 19.89 -69.07
CA ARG A 845 -86.61 21.07 -69.85
C ARG A 845 -86.42 20.86 -71.36
N ASN A 846 -85.33 20.24 -71.79
CA ASN A 846 -85.08 19.93 -73.20
C ASN A 846 -86.11 18.90 -73.72
N MET A 847 -86.44 17.89 -72.92
CA MET A 847 -87.51 16.93 -73.23
C MET A 847 -88.89 17.60 -73.34
N GLN A 848 -89.24 18.51 -72.41
CA GLN A 848 -90.46 19.32 -72.51
C GLN A 848 -90.48 20.18 -73.77
N LEU A 849 -89.37 20.83 -74.12
CA LEU A 849 -89.26 21.62 -75.35
C LEU A 849 -89.38 20.76 -76.61
N GLN A 850 -88.81 19.55 -76.61
CA GLN A 850 -88.99 18.58 -77.71
C GLN A 850 -90.43 18.12 -77.84
N GLU A 851 -91.14 17.91 -76.72
CA GLU A 851 -92.55 17.54 -76.74
C GLU A 851 -93.42 18.69 -77.28
N ASN A 852 -93.22 19.92 -76.80
CA ASN A 852 -93.86 21.12 -77.34
C ASN A 852 -93.56 21.30 -78.85
N ILE A 853 -92.34 21.00 -79.30
CA ILE A 853 -91.96 21.02 -80.72
C ILE A 853 -92.68 19.91 -81.51
N ARG A 854 -92.90 18.72 -80.94
CA ARG A 854 -93.73 17.67 -81.57
C ARG A 854 -95.18 18.12 -81.70
N GLU A 855 -95.77 18.68 -80.64
CA GLU A 855 -97.16 19.20 -80.68
C GLU A 855 -97.32 20.34 -81.70
N LEU A 856 -96.38 21.28 -81.75
CA LEU A 856 -96.34 22.34 -82.75
C LEU A 856 -96.14 21.79 -84.17
N THR A 857 -95.32 20.75 -84.35
CA THR A 857 -95.14 20.10 -85.65
C THR A 857 -96.43 19.39 -86.08
N ALA A 858 -97.06 18.62 -85.20
CA ALA A 858 -98.31 17.91 -85.48
C ALA A 858 -99.49 18.85 -85.76
N THR A 859 -99.56 20.00 -85.08
CA THR A 859 -100.56 21.03 -85.40
C THR A 859 -100.29 21.71 -86.74
N VAL A 860 -99.02 21.97 -87.10
CA VAL A 860 -98.65 22.44 -88.45
C VAL A 860 -98.94 21.40 -89.53
N GLU A 861 -98.73 20.11 -89.27
CA GLU A 861 -99.09 19.02 -90.19
C GLU A 861 -100.60 18.89 -90.37
N ASN A 862 -101.38 18.96 -89.29
CA ASN A 862 -102.85 19.01 -89.36
C ASN A 862 -103.35 20.23 -90.16
N LEU A 863 -102.78 21.42 -89.93
CA LEU A 863 -103.12 22.63 -90.68
C LEU A 863 -102.74 22.52 -92.17
N ARG A 864 -101.62 21.85 -92.49
CA ARG A 864 -101.26 21.53 -93.89
C ARG A 864 -102.26 20.56 -94.52
N ALA A 865 -102.66 19.50 -93.82
CA ALA A 865 -103.65 18.55 -94.31
C ALA A 865 -105.04 19.19 -94.49
N GLU A 866 -105.45 20.11 -93.61
CA GLU A 866 -106.67 20.90 -93.79
C GLU A 866 -106.55 21.87 -94.98
N MET A 867 -105.39 22.50 -95.18
CA MET A 867 -105.13 23.37 -96.33
C MET A 867 -105.13 22.58 -97.66
N GLU A 868 -104.57 21.37 -97.68
CA GLU A 868 -104.65 20.46 -98.83
C GLU A 868 -106.09 20.01 -99.09
N ARG A 869 -106.86 19.65 -98.05
CA ARG A 869 -108.29 19.34 -98.18
C ARG A 869 -109.08 20.52 -98.76
N LEU A 870 -108.87 21.73 -98.23
CA LEU A 870 -109.53 22.95 -98.72
C LEU A 870 -109.10 23.31 -100.16
N SER A 871 -107.86 23.00 -100.54
CA SER A 871 -107.39 23.13 -101.93
C SER A 871 -108.07 22.12 -102.85
N LEU A 872 -108.27 20.88 -102.39
CA LEU A 872 -109.01 19.85 -103.12
C LEU A 872 -110.50 20.21 -103.27
N ASP A 873 -111.14 20.64 -102.18
CA ASP A 873 -112.52 21.14 -102.16
C ASP A 873 -112.67 22.31 -103.15
N LYS A 874 -111.75 23.28 -103.11
CA LYS A 874 -111.68 24.38 -104.08
C LYS A 874 -111.58 23.88 -105.52
N GLN A 875 -110.71 22.92 -105.83
CA GLN A 875 -110.61 22.34 -107.17
C GLN A 875 -111.94 21.71 -107.60
N THR A 876 -112.61 20.93 -106.74
CA THR A 876 -113.92 20.35 -107.09
C THR A 876 -114.99 21.42 -107.34
N VAL A 877 -114.95 22.56 -106.62
CA VAL A 877 -115.85 23.69 -106.85
C VAL A 877 -115.52 24.40 -108.17
N GLU A 878 -114.25 24.52 -108.55
CA GLU A 878 -113.82 25.07 -109.84
C GLU A 878 -114.20 24.14 -111.02
N ASP A 879 -114.06 22.82 -110.85
CA ASP A 879 -114.50 21.82 -111.83
C ASP A 879 -116.04 21.82 -112.00
N LEU A 880 -116.79 21.92 -110.89
CA LEU A 880 -118.25 22.07 -110.92
C LEU A 880 -118.68 23.40 -111.56
N LEU A 881 -117.93 24.48 -111.34
CA LEU A 881 -118.16 25.77 -111.98
C LEU A 881 -117.92 25.69 -113.50
N GLU A 882 -116.88 24.99 -113.96
CA GLU A 882 -116.60 24.81 -115.38
C GLU A 882 -117.61 23.86 -116.07
N SER A 883 -118.09 22.84 -115.34
CA SER A 883 -119.24 22.02 -115.74
C SER A 883 -120.53 22.85 -115.86
N ALA A 884 -120.77 23.78 -114.93
CA ALA A 884 -121.89 24.71 -115.00
C ALA A 884 -121.76 25.70 -116.18
N LYS A 885 -120.57 26.28 -116.43
CA LYS A 885 -120.30 27.15 -117.58
C LYS A 885 -120.48 26.42 -118.91
N SER A 886 -119.95 25.20 -119.05
CA SER A 886 -120.08 24.42 -120.28
C SER A 886 -121.52 23.98 -120.55
N SER A 887 -122.28 23.63 -119.50
CA SER A 887 -123.73 23.44 -119.57
C SER A 887 -124.49 24.72 -119.98
N LEU A 888 -124.07 25.87 -119.47
CA LEU A 888 -124.63 27.18 -119.83
C LEU A 888 -124.30 27.54 -121.28
N ASN A 889 -123.07 27.31 -121.75
CA ASN A 889 -122.67 27.48 -123.16
C ASN A 889 -123.41 26.51 -124.10
N ALA A 890 -123.67 25.27 -123.67
CA ALA A 890 -124.50 24.33 -124.44
C ALA A 890 -125.96 24.82 -124.56
N ARG A 891 -126.53 25.40 -123.49
CA ARG A 891 -127.85 26.05 -123.53
C ARG A 891 -127.84 27.32 -124.38
N GLN A 892 -126.79 28.13 -124.30
CA GLN A 892 -126.60 29.33 -125.10
C GLN A 892 -126.55 28.98 -126.59
N LYS A 893 -125.82 27.92 -126.97
CA LYS A 893 -125.84 27.41 -128.34
C LYS A 893 -127.22 26.90 -128.78
N ILE A 894 -127.97 26.23 -127.91
CA ILE A 894 -129.35 25.81 -128.22
C ILE A 894 -130.26 27.05 -128.42
N VAL A 895 -130.04 28.13 -127.68
CA VAL A 895 -130.72 29.42 -127.91
C VAL A 895 -130.33 30.00 -129.26
N GLU A 896 -129.04 30.05 -129.61
CA GLU A 896 -128.54 30.52 -130.91
C GLU A 896 -129.09 29.68 -132.08
N ASP A 897 -129.10 28.35 -131.97
CA ASP A 897 -129.68 27.44 -132.98
C ASP A 897 -131.21 27.65 -133.14
N LEU A 898 -131.92 28.01 -132.06
CA LEU A 898 -133.35 28.37 -132.10
C LEU A 898 -133.59 29.79 -132.66
N GLU A 899 -132.71 30.74 -132.38
CA GLU A 899 -132.74 32.10 -132.94
C GLU A 899 -132.51 32.08 -134.45
N VAL A 900 -131.58 31.25 -134.94
CA VAL A 900 -131.36 31.02 -136.38
C VAL A 900 -132.60 30.39 -137.04
N GLN A 901 -133.22 29.37 -136.42
CA GLN A 901 -134.46 28.78 -136.95
C GLN A 901 -135.62 29.80 -137.00
N LEU A 902 -135.73 30.69 -136.01
CA LEU A 902 -136.72 31.77 -136.01
C LEU A 902 -136.45 32.81 -137.10
N GLU A 903 -135.21 33.00 -137.54
CA GLU A 903 -134.85 33.95 -138.58
C GLU A 903 -135.01 33.37 -140.00
N GLU A 904 -134.70 32.08 -140.23
CA GLU A 904 -135.01 31.40 -141.50
C GLU A 904 -136.53 31.34 -141.77
N LEU A 905 -137.33 31.14 -140.72
CA LEU A 905 -138.80 31.21 -140.79
C LEU A 905 -139.32 32.61 -141.11
N ARG A 906 -138.61 33.69 -140.73
CA ARG A 906 -138.95 35.07 -141.13
C ARG A 906 -138.53 35.39 -142.56
N ALA A 907 -137.40 34.89 -143.02
CA ALA A 907 -136.88 35.16 -144.36
C ALA A 907 -137.83 34.72 -145.49
N SER A 908 -138.60 33.64 -145.26
CA SER A 908 -139.49 33.03 -146.26
C SER A 908 -140.87 33.70 -146.40
N SER A 909 -141.27 34.61 -145.50
CA SER A 909 -142.62 35.17 -145.44
C SER A 909 -142.66 36.70 -145.63
N ARG A 910 -142.36 37.16 -146.85
CA ARG A 910 -142.57 38.56 -147.25
C ARG A 910 -144.00 38.82 -147.74
N GLN A 911 -144.44 40.08 -147.53
CA GLN A 911 -145.66 40.74 -148.05
C GLN A 911 -146.90 40.73 -147.13
N SER A 912 -147.61 41.87 -147.14
CA SER A 912 -148.83 42.25 -146.39
C SER A 912 -148.82 42.16 -144.86
N ALA A 913 -148.56 43.29 -144.19
CA ALA A 913 -149.34 43.80 -143.05
C ALA A 913 -148.83 45.19 -142.60
N GLU A 914 -149.46 46.27 -143.06
CA GLU A 914 -149.40 47.58 -142.37
C GLU A 914 -150.49 47.66 -141.28
N SER A 915 -150.37 48.67 -140.41
CA SER A 915 -151.37 49.10 -139.42
C SER A 915 -151.59 48.18 -138.22
N TYR A 916 -151.20 48.67 -137.04
CA TYR A 916 -152.21 49.16 -136.08
C TYR A 916 -151.61 50.27 -135.21
N ARG A 917 -152.22 51.46 -135.24
CA ARG A 917 -152.12 52.46 -134.16
C ARG A 917 -153.45 52.50 -133.43
N ILE A 918 -153.41 52.75 -132.12
CA ILE A 918 -154.62 52.97 -131.32
C ILE A 918 -155.06 54.42 -131.51
N ASP A 919 -156.34 54.62 -131.81
CA ASP A 919 -156.92 55.93 -132.13
C ASP A 919 -157.41 56.67 -130.86
N ASP A 920 -157.27 58.00 -130.87
CA ASP A 920 -157.48 58.88 -129.70
C ASP A 920 -158.94 58.85 -129.21
N VAL A 921 -159.89 58.56 -130.10
CA VAL A 921 -161.32 58.39 -129.74
C VAL A 921 -161.49 57.25 -128.72
N THR A 922 -160.80 56.12 -128.90
CA THR A 922 -160.87 54.97 -127.99
C THR A 922 -160.21 55.28 -126.64
N LEU A 923 -159.09 56.02 -126.68
CA LEU A 923 -158.33 56.42 -125.51
C LEU A 923 -159.11 57.43 -124.65
N ARG A 924 -159.77 58.40 -125.29
CA ARG A 924 -160.74 59.30 -124.65
C ARG A 924 -161.93 58.53 -124.07
N GLN A 925 -162.48 57.55 -124.78
CA GLN A 925 -163.60 56.75 -124.28
C GLN A 925 -163.22 55.97 -123.01
N LEU A 926 -161.99 55.45 -122.92
CA LEU A 926 -161.45 54.79 -121.72
C LEU A 926 -161.23 55.75 -120.55
N PHE A 927 -160.60 56.91 -120.78
CA PHE A 927 -160.44 57.93 -119.73
C PHE A 927 -161.80 58.49 -119.25
N LEU A 928 -162.74 58.73 -120.16
CA LEU A 928 -164.10 59.18 -119.82
C LEU A 928 -164.85 58.10 -119.01
N SER A 929 -164.69 56.82 -119.37
CA SER A 929 -165.21 55.69 -118.58
C SER A 929 -164.60 55.64 -117.18
N TYR A 930 -163.29 55.88 -117.04
CA TYR A 930 -162.62 55.90 -115.74
C TYR A 930 -163.15 57.00 -114.80
N PHE A 931 -163.40 58.20 -115.32
CA PHE A 931 -163.94 59.31 -114.51
C PHE A 931 -165.44 59.19 -114.22
N THR A 932 -166.23 58.59 -115.12
CA THR A 932 -167.70 58.48 -114.99
C THR A 932 -168.20 57.18 -114.35
N ALA A 933 -167.40 56.11 -114.30
CA ALA A 933 -167.79 54.83 -113.71
C ALA A 933 -167.99 54.89 -112.19
N ALA A 934 -168.85 54.02 -111.68
CA ALA A 934 -168.96 53.71 -110.25
C ALA A 934 -167.63 53.14 -109.69
N PRO A 935 -167.34 53.31 -108.39
CA PRO A 935 -166.01 53.06 -107.83
C PRO A 935 -165.56 51.59 -107.90
N ASP A 936 -166.51 50.65 -107.96
CA ASP A 936 -166.28 49.20 -108.10
C ASP A 936 -165.56 48.84 -109.41
N LYS A 937 -165.76 49.59 -110.50
CA LYS A 937 -165.22 49.25 -111.84
C LYS A 937 -163.97 50.02 -112.24
N ARG A 938 -163.54 50.99 -111.42
CA ARG A 938 -162.37 51.84 -111.73
C ARG A 938 -161.05 51.06 -111.68
N ALA A 939 -160.97 50.02 -110.85
CA ALA A 939 -159.80 49.14 -110.75
C ALA A 939 -159.52 48.37 -112.05
N ASP A 940 -160.54 47.75 -112.64
CA ASP A 940 -160.41 47.00 -113.89
C ASP A 940 -160.06 47.93 -115.07
N ILE A 941 -160.68 49.11 -115.14
CA ILE A 941 -160.39 50.11 -116.17
C ILE A 941 -158.94 50.63 -116.04
N ALA A 942 -158.43 50.80 -114.81
CA ALA A 942 -157.04 51.19 -114.58
C ALA A 942 -156.03 50.10 -114.97
N LEU A 943 -156.32 48.83 -114.68
CA LEU A 943 -155.51 47.69 -115.12
C LEU A 943 -155.53 47.55 -116.65
N LEU A 944 -156.68 47.79 -117.30
CA LEU A 944 -156.82 47.77 -118.75
C LEU A 944 -156.00 48.91 -119.40
N LEU A 945 -156.07 50.14 -118.86
CA LEU A 945 -155.24 51.27 -119.28
C LEU A 945 -153.74 50.97 -119.14
N ALA A 946 -153.30 50.42 -118.00
CA ALA A 946 -151.90 50.06 -117.78
C ALA A 946 -151.39 48.99 -118.76
N SER A 947 -152.23 48.00 -119.09
CA SER A 947 -151.92 46.95 -120.07
C SER A 947 -151.89 47.46 -121.51
N ILE A 948 -152.72 48.43 -121.88
CA ILE A 948 -152.77 49.01 -123.23
C ILE A 948 -151.61 50.00 -123.45
N LEU A 949 -151.21 50.73 -122.40
CA LEU A 949 -150.13 51.72 -122.45
C LEU A 949 -148.72 51.14 -122.19
N GLN A 950 -148.58 49.81 -122.09
CA GLN A 950 -147.31 49.09 -121.98
C GLN A 950 -146.41 49.55 -120.82
N TYR A 951 -146.99 49.74 -119.62
CA TYR A 951 -146.21 50.06 -118.43
C TYR A 951 -145.26 48.92 -118.05
N PRO A 952 -144.03 49.21 -117.54
CA PRO A 952 -143.11 48.18 -117.05
C PRO A 952 -143.73 47.30 -115.96
N PRO A 953 -143.30 46.02 -115.82
CA PRO A 953 -143.87 45.09 -114.82
C PRO A 953 -143.74 45.61 -113.39
N GLU A 954 -142.66 46.34 -113.10
CA GLU A 954 -142.43 47.14 -111.89
C GLU A 954 -143.63 48.05 -111.53
N ASP A 955 -144.14 48.80 -112.50
CA ASP A 955 -145.18 49.81 -112.28
C ASP A 955 -146.58 49.20 -112.32
N VAL A 956 -146.79 48.17 -113.14
CA VAL A 956 -148.00 47.33 -113.07
C VAL A 956 -148.12 46.66 -111.69
N HIS A 957 -147.01 46.28 -111.05
CA HIS A 957 -147.01 45.78 -109.68
C HIS A 957 -147.39 46.85 -108.65
N LYS A 958 -146.90 48.09 -108.79
CA LYS A 958 -147.26 49.23 -107.92
C LYS A 958 -148.75 49.56 -108.04
N ILE A 959 -149.31 49.56 -109.25
CA ILE A 959 -150.75 49.73 -109.49
C ILE A 959 -151.54 48.58 -108.81
N ARG A 960 -151.08 47.34 -108.92
CA ARG A 960 -151.73 46.18 -108.28
C ARG A 960 -151.67 46.22 -106.75
N GLN A 961 -150.58 46.71 -106.15
CA GLN A 961 -150.46 46.95 -104.70
C GLN A 961 -151.30 48.15 -104.21
N ALA A 962 -151.57 49.15 -105.06
CA ALA A 962 -152.48 50.25 -104.72
C ALA A 962 -153.96 49.84 -104.74
N ILE A 963 -154.30 48.78 -105.48
CA ILE A 963 -155.68 48.28 -105.67
C ILE A 963 -156.03 47.15 -104.68
N SER A 964 -155.06 46.44 -104.10
CA SER A 964 -155.29 45.38 -103.09
C SER A 964 -154.28 45.47 -101.95
N GLY A 965 -154.78 45.55 -100.72
CA GLY A 965 -154.02 46.09 -99.59
C GLY A 965 -153.12 45.12 -98.80
N ARG A 966 -152.08 45.73 -98.19
CA ARG A 966 -151.32 45.31 -96.98
C ARG A 966 -150.68 43.91 -96.94
N SER A 967 -149.41 43.89 -97.34
CA SER A 967 -148.23 43.47 -96.53
C SER A 967 -148.27 42.17 -95.72
N PRO A 968 -147.40 41.22 -96.11
CA PRO A 968 -146.32 40.70 -95.23
C PRO A 968 -144.94 40.86 -95.92
N GLN A 969 -143.77 40.64 -95.30
CA GLN A 969 -143.35 40.56 -93.89
C GLN A 969 -141.80 40.53 -93.90
N ARG A 970 -141.11 41.32 -93.05
CA ARG A 970 -139.64 41.32 -92.97
C ARG A 970 -139.20 41.00 -91.53
N GLN A 971 -138.55 39.86 -91.33
CA GLN A 971 -137.97 39.49 -90.03
C GLN A 971 -136.68 40.27 -89.76
N GLY A 972 -136.42 40.50 -88.48
CA GLY A 972 -135.14 40.95 -87.96
C GLY A 972 -135.17 41.02 -86.44
N ASN A 973 -134.02 40.76 -85.81
CA ASN A 973 -133.54 41.38 -84.56
C ASN A 973 -132.09 40.88 -84.32
N GLN A 974 -131.11 41.78 -84.16
CA GLN A 974 -130.66 42.41 -82.90
C GLN A 974 -129.88 41.42 -82.00
N THR A 975 -128.74 41.73 -81.36
CA THR A 975 -127.95 42.98 -81.16
C THR A 975 -126.54 42.58 -80.64
N GLY A 976 -125.50 43.43 -80.61
CA GLY A 976 -125.34 44.82 -81.07
C GLY A 976 -124.05 45.48 -80.54
N SER A 977 -123.58 46.53 -81.25
CA SER A 977 -122.67 47.63 -80.81
C SER A 977 -121.48 47.37 -79.86
N VAL A 978 -120.27 47.61 -80.38
CA VAL A 978 -118.98 47.67 -79.66
C VAL A 978 -118.81 49.01 -78.90
N SER A 979 -118.04 49.01 -77.80
CA SER A 979 -117.53 50.24 -77.15
C SER A 979 -116.10 50.57 -77.62
N LEU A 980 -115.86 51.82 -78.01
CA LEU A 980 -114.55 52.28 -78.52
C LEU A 980 -113.42 52.15 -77.48
N ALA A 981 -113.74 52.25 -76.18
CA ALA A 981 -112.78 52.05 -75.10
C ALA A 981 -112.22 50.62 -75.05
N GLU A 982 -113.02 49.63 -75.48
CA GLU A 982 -112.67 48.21 -75.44
C GLU A 982 -111.74 47.81 -76.60
N GLN A 983 -111.79 48.55 -77.71
CA GLN A 983 -110.76 48.50 -78.76
C GLN A 983 -109.46 49.19 -78.33
N PHE A 984 -109.52 50.23 -77.49
CA PHE A 984 -108.33 50.87 -76.93
C PHE A 984 -107.61 49.99 -75.89
N ILE A 985 -108.36 49.26 -75.07
CA ILE A 985 -107.81 48.26 -74.13
C ILE A 985 -107.14 47.12 -74.91
N ARG A 986 -107.81 46.54 -75.90
CA ARG A 986 -107.21 45.49 -76.76
C ARG A 986 -106.05 45.98 -77.63
N PHE A 987 -105.88 47.28 -77.82
CA PHE A 987 -104.68 47.84 -78.46
C PHE A 987 -103.48 47.84 -77.51
N LEU A 988 -103.68 48.25 -76.25
CA LEU A 988 -102.64 48.24 -75.21
C LEU A 988 -102.22 46.81 -74.79
N GLU A 989 -103.17 45.87 -74.78
CA GLU A 989 -102.91 44.44 -74.57
C GLU A 989 -102.03 43.84 -75.70
N ASN A 990 -102.23 44.29 -76.95
CA ASN A 990 -101.50 43.80 -78.13
C ASN A 990 -100.06 44.34 -78.30
N GLU A 991 -99.64 45.35 -77.52
CA GLU A 991 -98.27 45.93 -77.62
C GLU A 991 -97.36 45.55 -76.43
N SER A 992 -97.86 44.71 -75.50
CA SER A 992 -97.16 44.38 -74.25
C SER A 992 -96.36 43.06 -74.26
N GLU A 993 -96.57 42.16 -75.24
CA GLU A 993 -95.76 40.93 -75.39
C GLU A 993 -94.46 41.19 -76.18
N SER A 994 -93.53 41.98 -75.62
CA SER A 994 -92.22 42.25 -76.26
C SER A 994 -91.08 42.61 -75.29
N ALA A 995 -91.04 41.99 -74.10
CA ALA A 995 -89.96 42.26 -73.12
C ALA A 995 -89.60 41.10 -72.15
N SER A 996 -89.65 39.81 -72.55
CA SER A 996 -89.36 38.71 -71.58
C SER A 996 -88.67 37.43 -72.11
N THR A 997 -87.68 37.55 -73.02
CA THR A 997 -86.56 36.60 -73.22
C THR A 997 -85.46 37.32 -74.02
N ALA A 998 -84.39 37.82 -73.39
CA ALA A 998 -83.08 37.14 -73.22
C ALA A 998 -82.19 37.15 -74.49
N PRO A 999 -80.84 37.03 -74.42
CA PRO A 999 -79.95 36.97 -73.24
C PRO A 999 -78.83 38.05 -73.25
N HIS A 1000 -78.08 38.18 -72.16
CA HIS A 1000 -76.66 38.61 -72.20
C HIS A 1000 -75.87 37.89 -71.09
N LEU A 1001 -74.63 37.52 -71.38
CA LEU A 1001 -73.72 36.75 -70.50
C LEU A 1001 -72.65 37.70 -69.86
N PRO A 1002 -71.48 37.26 -69.37
CA PRO A 1002 -71.03 37.62 -68.02
C PRO A 1002 -70.00 38.76 -68.02
N VAL A 1003 -69.77 39.39 -66.85
CA VAL A 1003 -68.66 40.32 -66.64
C VAL A 1003 -67.89 40.01 -65.36
N VAL A 1004 -66.68 39.49 -65.58
CA VAL A 1004 -65.54 39.25 -64.67
C VAL A 1004 -64.31 39.43 -65.59
N PRO A 1005 -63.16 40.05 -65.21
CA PRO A 1005 -62.63 40.31 -63.87
C PRO A 1005 -62.18 41.78 -63.59
N GLN A 1006 -61.77 42.06 -62.35
CA GLN A 1006 -60.37 42.47 -62.04
C GLN A 1006 -60.11 42.50 -60.52
N GLY A 1007 -58.90 42.11 -60.10
CA GLY A 1007 -58.34 42.46 -58.78
C GLY A 1007 -57.72 43.87 -58.79
N PRO A 1008 -57.10 44.34 -57.69
CA PRO A 1008 -55.99 43.59 -57.09
C PRO A 1008 -55.95 43.52 -55.55
N THR A 1009 -55.21 42.54 -55.05
CA THR A 1009 -54.59 42.49 -53.71
C THR A 1009 -53.54 43.60 -53.58
N PRO A 1010 -53.31 44.20 -52.39
CA PRO A 1010 -52.59 43.51 -51.30
C PRO A 1010 -53.15 43.74 -49.88
N GLY A 1011 -52.62 42.98 -48.91
CA GLY A 1011 -52.73 43.27 -47.48
C GLY A 1011 -51.69 44.32 -47.01
N PRO A 1012 -51.28 44.37 -45.72
CA PRO A 1012 -51.50 43.38 -44.66
C PRO A 1012 -51.97 43.97 -43.30
N SER A 1013 -51.88 43.15 -42.23
CA SER A 1013 -51.49 43.53 -40.84
C SER A 1013 -52.54 43.42 -39.69
N ILE A 1014 -52.30 42.43 -38.81
CA ILE A 1014 -52.34 42.47 -37.32
C ILE A 1014 -53.66 42.86 -36.59
N ALA A 1015 -54.35 41.83 -36.04
CA ALA A 1015 -54.70 41.55 -34.62
C ALA A 1015 -55.29 42.64 -33.65
N PRO A 1016 -55.76 42.29 -32.42
CA PRO A 1016 -56.69 41.21 -32.02
C PRO A 1016 -57.81 41.66 -31.02
N PRO A 1017 -58.86 40.83 -30.76
CA PRO A 1017 -59.74 40.93 -29.60
C PRO A 1017 -59.62 39.72 -28.61
N PRO A 1018 -60.25 39.75 -27.40
CA PRO A 1018 -59.61 39.19 -26.18
C PRO A 1018 -60.26 37.93 -25.53
N ILE A 1019 -59.55 37.38 -24.54
CA ILE A 1019 -59.94 36.23 -23.69
C ILE A 1019 -60.56 36.70 -22.35
N ALA A 1020 -61.42 35.87 -21.75
CA ALA A 1020 -62.29 36.19 -20.60
C ALA A 1020 -61.70 35.91 -19.20
N SER A 1021 -62.45 36.26 -18.15
CA SER A 1021 -62.02 36.44 -16.75
C SER A 1021 -62.06 35.19 -15.84
N PRO A 1022 -61.27 35.15 -14.75
CA PRO A 1022 -61.41 34.20 -13.65
C PRO A 1022 -62.40 34.67 -12.56
N ILE A 1023 -62.83 33.76 -11.67
CA ILE A 1023 -63.67 34.05 -10.48
C ILE A 1023 -63.05 33.44 -9.21
N VAL A 1024 -63.34 34.07 -8.06
CA VAL A 1024 -62.72 33.89 -6.72
C VAL A 1024 -63.65 33.12 -5.77
N PHE A 1025 -63.11 32.32 -4.83
CA PHE A 1025 -63.52 32.34 -3.39
C PHE A 1025 -62.48 31.62 -2.48
N HIS A 1026 -62.78 31.42 -1.18
CA HIS A 1026 -61.79 31.67 -0.11
C HIS A 1026 -61.88 30.75 1.14
N HIS A 1027 -60.72 30.49 1.76
CA HIS A 1027 -60.44 30.29 3.21
C HIS A 1027 -61.10 29.14 4.03
N ARG A 1028 -60.27 28.22 4.56
CA ARG A 1028 -59.94 28.02 6.01
C ARG A 1028 -59.00 26.79 6.20
N HIS A 1029 -58.43 26.44 7.36
CA HIS A 1029 -57.61 27.11 8.41
C HIS A 1029 -57.41 26.12 9.60
N VAL A 1030 -56.28 26.21 10.33
CA VAL A 1030 -56.08 25.80 11.77
C VAL A 1030 -55.68 24.32 12.11
N GLU A 1031 -54.79 24.23 13.12
CA GLU A 1031 -54.32 23.11 14.00
C GLU A 1031 -53.64 21.87 13.34
N GLU A 1032 -52.47 21.33 13.75
CA GLU A 1032 -51.72 21.20 15.03
C GLU A 1032 -51.85 19.78 15.66
N VAL A 1033 -51.00 19.46 16.65
CA VAL A 1033 -50.91 18.21 17.47
C VAL A 1033 -49.94 17.11 16.99
N ASP A 1034 -48.65 17.34 17.30
CA ASP A 1034 -47.89 16.64 18.37
C ASP A 1034 -47.61 15.09 18.34
N ARG A 1035 -46.38 14.77 18.76
CA ARG A 1035 -45.91 13.57 19.52
C ARG A 1035 -45.88 12.12 18.93
N THR A 1036 -44.64 11.73 18.58
CA THR A 1036 -43.83 10.62 19.18
C THR A 1036 -44.04 9.10 18.92
N ILE A 1037 -42.87 8.42 18.97
CA ILE A 1037 -42.60 7.07 19.53
C ILE A 1037 -43.18 5.85 18.79
N SER A 1038 -42.29 5.10 18.14
CA SER A 1038 -41.84 3.78 18.67
C SER A 1038 -40.60 3.23 17.94
N LYS A 1039 -39.64 2.71 18.71
CA LYS A 1039 -38.63 1.75 18.24
C LYS A 1039 -39.09 0.35 18.66
N SER A 1040 -39.10 -0.63 17.75
CA SER A 1040 -39.09 -2.06 18.09
C SER A 1040 -38.61 -2.90 16.91
N ASN A 1041 -37.36 -3.36 17.00
CA ASN A 1041 -36.96 -4.76 16.98
C ASN A 1041 -37.71 -5.74 16.04
N ASN A 1042 -36.96 -6.33 15.11
CA ASN A 1042 -36.76 -7.78 15.19
C ASN A 1042 -35.42 -8.26 14.63
N THR A 1043 -34.92 -9.33 15.23
CA THR A 1043 -33.59 -9.96 15.04
C THR A 1043 -33.68 -11.15 14.04
N ILE A 1044 -32.58 -11.91 13.84
CA ILE A 1044 -32.51 -13.27 13.23
C ILE A 1044 -32.52 -13.27 11.68
N PHE A 1045 -31.76 -14.04 10.89
CA PHE A 1045 -30.57 -14.95 10.98
C PHE A 1045 -29.68 -14.61 9.74
N GLY A 1046 -28.40 -14.97 9.58
CA GLY A 1046 -27.53 -15.88 10.35
C GLY A 1046 -27.39 -17.27 9.71
N TYR A 1047 -26.60 -17.41 8.64
CA TYR A 1047 -26.18 -18.70 8.08
C TYR A 1047 -24.71 -18.68 7.63
N GLN A 1048 -24.02 -19.80 7.81
CA GLN A 1048 -22.65 -20.08 7.39
C GLN A 1048 -22.61 -21.21 6.33
N SER A 1049 -21.40 -21.48 5.82
CA SER A 1049 -21.00 -22.58 4.94
C SER A 1049 -21.42 -22.44 3.47
N THR A 1050 -20.61 -22.92 2.53
CA THR A 1050 -19.33 -23.66 2.68
C THR A 1050 -18.11 -22.76 2.56
#